data_AF-A0A926QC22-F1
#
_entry.id   AF-A0A926QC22-F1
#
_cell.length_a   1.000
_cell.length_b   1.000
_cell.length_c   1.000
_cell.angle_alpha   90.00
_cell.angle_beta   90.00
_cell.angle_gamma   90.00
#
_symmetry.space_group_name_H-M   'P 1'
#
loop_
_entity.id
_entity.type
_entity.pdbx_description
1 polymer ?
#
loop_
_entity_poly.entity_id
_entity_poly.type
_entity_poly.pdbx_seq_one_letter_code
_entity_poly.pdbx_strand_id
1 'polypeptide(L)'
;MSVAQPSGLVEVLAYLQGKLHRQFAELSERRKALETTSPVFALEHDLDQADYELLEASVLAAVSGGFTAQHRASWLPFVVYAAESGYDYVGDEYWTSFERSTPGWRPDQRHWIKQWFTKFAEEYGGVVPKGAFAKAFTIIAWPISHAVLPTYLQRQLAQLLYEFRAGLTSALLDDLDEFGERLAVRSHLYSDRFRIFCQNTALLGRVAAALLSGEDEESPYLVKSTLDRLVEGLSLERESRQWLTSARHAASRVRASGFTTNEPLNRVAQLAARKPSPADPKFFLRQLDGAWNAYAELPDMTSLSERLPYVYDELRMLRPIVSGGKGPLPRGALVFSGQKVQFESWPDPLGPFVQLEGGSSAVNAILTDQSIMTNGPSWLYRIQESGLAIEVKGRFIRPGHSYILVSAVDKLSPTITWGEPATIRVLGASAYRLDVPEQITADDAIALVPLGLSTLSTVTVRPVGIVASAWDGEGAAEWLAGEPAIIGIRSDQIPARYLVNVDGSAKFLAWPDGLSDAIFSLDGLAVGAHEALVTVIGADDRELSKGALSITIRDPQVRPENATIGEGIRMLASPARPTLAELWDRRATITVECAPGVQAAIVVRLRSDQGSELAVVRRRVVLPIGPDEWATLAKDIRAERAFGGAYDNAESCLVEVHRDGVGLASLTFERGFQALRWQFVKPDRDHAWAARLHDRTDGGNTSVTYFPAEAPLQGIDCPPTEAVALKARGGLLRTVSGDFELSVVGPTDPSAVLSMGGSRPFVPVVEKSTLGVMKYVQAHHMWASAELPADVFAAHEQLEVLEAIARANSSLIGGSHWAALERKIARADEPADYLEEMRDSLGISTEHRLLATEIGRNLYRWSDPLSLIQGFDELIAPNLVENGIRDKPSAARFLLTFAGRPGQVVTWSEGVRSLLLGRIIDSPVLFRAARFAVLGTRALNNSESIGRGF
;
A
#
# COMPACT_ATOMS: atom_id res chain seq x y z
N MET A 1 66.52 22.75 -22.51
CA MET A 1 65.71 22.06 -21.48
C MET A 1 64.75 23.09 -20.91
N SER A 2 63.51 23.07 -21.41
CA SER A 2 62.43 23.95 -20.95
C SER A 2 61.49 23.13 -20.10
N VAL A 3 61.24 23.63 -18.89
CA VAL A 3 60.32 23.10 -17.90
C VAL A 3 58.89 23.17 -18.48
N ALA A 4 58.20 22.04 -18.54
CA ALA A 4 56.79 21.97 -18.95
C ALA A 4 55.90 22.46 -17.79
N GLN A 5 55.02 23.40 -18.09
CA GLN A 5 54.02 23.95 -17.17
C GLN A 5 52.94 22.91 -16.83
N PRO A 6 52.27 23.00 -15.66
CA PRO A 6 51.11 22.17 -15.36
C PRO A 6 49.97 22.53 -16.31
N SER A 7 49.55 21.58 -17.14
CA SER A 7 48.37 21.67 -18.01
C SER A 7 47.16 22.13 -17.19
N GLY A 8 46.54 23.24 -17.58
CA GLY A 8 45.52 23.92 -16.80
C GLY A 8 44.24 23.08 -16.73
N LEU A 9 43.66 22.92 -15.55
CA LEU A 9 42.40 22.20 -15.28
C LEU A 9 41.28 22.42 -16.33
N VAL A 10 41.19 23.63 -16.88
CA VAL A 10 40.25 24.00 -17.96
C VAL A 10 40.48 23.19 -19.25
N GLU A 11 41.75 22.94 -19.61
CA GLU A 11 42.13 22.14 -20.79
C GLU A 11 41.74 20.66 -20.59
N VAL A 12 41.91 20.13 -19.38
CA VAL A 12 41.52 18.75 -19.04
C VAL A 12 40.00 18.59 -19.12
N LEU A 13 39.23 19.52 -18.55
CA LEU A 13 37.76 19.51 -18.67
C LEU A 13 37.30 19.64 -20.12
N ALA A 14 37.96 20.47 -20.93
CA ALA A 14 37.65 20.62 -22.35
C ALA A 14 37.97 19.36 -23.16
N TYR A 15 39.06 18.66 -22.83
CA TYR A 15 39.39 17.36 -23.41
C TYR A 15 38.30 16.32 -23.10
N LEU A 16 37.89 16.20 -21.83
CA LEU A 16 36.83 15.30 -21.39
C LEU A 16 35.48 15.64 -22.04
N GLN A 17 35.12 16.93 -22.13
CA GLN A 17 33.94 17.40 -22.86
C GLN A 17 33.94 16.90 -24.32
N GLY A 18 35.08 17.02 -25.02
CA GLY A 18 35.20 16.57 -26.42
C GLY A 18 35.15 15.05 -26.59
N LYS A 19 35.68 14.28 -25.63
CA LYS A 19 35.58 12.82 -25.63
C LYS A 19 34.13 12.37 -25.40
N LEU A 20 33.48 12.90 -24.37
CA LEU A 20 32.08 12.60 -24.03
C LEU A 20 31.12 13.03 -25.15
N HIS A 21 31.34 14.19 -25.77
CA HIS A 21 30.52 14.65 -26.89
C HIS A 21 30.49 13.66 -28.05
N ARG A 22 31.65 13.13 -28.45
CA ARG A 22 31.74 12.13 -29.53
C ARG A 22 30.97 10.86 -29.18
N GLN A 23 31.19 10.34 -27.98
CA GLN A 23 30.50 9.13 -27.50
C GLN A 23 28.99 9.30 -27.51
N PHE A 24 28.47 10.37 -26.89
CA PHE A 24 27.02 10.59 -26.81
C PHE A 24 26.38 10.94 -28.15
N ALA A 25 27.08 11.63 -29.05
CA ALA A 25 26.60 11.89 -30.41
C ALA A 25 26.47 10.59 -31.21
N GLU A 26 27.49 9.71 -31.16
CA GLU A 26 27.42 8.40 -31.81
C GLU A 26 26.29 7.54 -31.25
N LEU A 27 26.11 7.52 -29.92
CA LEU A 27 25.04 6.76 -29.28
C LEU A 27 23.66 7.29 -29.66
N SER A 28 23.50 8.63 -29.71
CA SER A 28 22.26 9.28 -30.12
C SER A 28 21.82 8.84 -31.53
N GLU A 29 22.76 8.83 -32.48
CA GLU A 29 22.46 8.41 -33.86
C GLU A 29 22.08 6.92 -33.94
N ARG A 30 22.79 6.05 -33.21
CA ARG A 30 22.43 4.61 -33.15
C ARG A 30 21.03 4.40 -32.58
N ARG A 31 20.68 5.12 -31.51
CA ARG A 31 19.39 4.97 -30.81
C ARG A 31 18.20 5.55 -31.59
N LYS A 32 18.42 6.59 -32.41
CA LYS A 32 17.41 7.13 -33.35
C LYS A 32 17.11 6.17 -34.50
N ALA A 33 18.06 5.31 -34.88
CA ALA A 33 17.92 4.37 -35.99
C ALA A 33 17.14 3.08 -35.64
N LEU A 34 16.78 2.88 -34.37
CA LEU A 34 15.95 1.74 -33.93
C LEU A 34 14.49 1.91 -34.36
N GLU A 35 13.79 0.79 -34.62
CA GLU A 35 12.35 0.79 -34.94
C GLU A 35 11.52 1.52 -33.86
N THR A 36 11.88 1.32 -32.60
CA THR A 36 11.42 2.14 -31.48
C THR A 36 12.58 2.97 -30.95
N THR A 37 12.49 4.29 -31.09
CA THR A 37 13.53 5.20 -30.60
C THR A 37 13.75 4.99 -29.10
N SER A 38 15.02 4.93 -28.70
CA SER A 38 15.44 4.78 -27.31
C SER A 38 16.22 6.02 -26.84
N PRO A 39 16.10 6.43 -25.57
CA PRO A 39 16.89 7.54 -25.06
C PRO A 39 18.36 7.16 -24.83
N VAL A 40 19.18 8.20 -24.60
CA VAL A 40 20.58 8.09 -24.15
C VAL A 40 20.67 8.36 -22.64
N PHE A 41 21.47 7.57 -21.93
CA PHE A 41 21.74 7.76 -20.51
C PHE A 41 23.15 8.32 -20.30
N ALA A 42 23.32 9.20 -19.29
CA ALA A 42 24.65 9.79 -19.04
C ALA A 42 25.62 8.75 -18.43
N LEU A 43 25.10 7.66 -17.84
CA LEU A 43 25.87 6.51 -17.41
C LEU A 43 26.51 5.71 -18.56
N GLU A 44 26.07 5.93 -19.81
CA GLU A 44 26.61 5.26 -21.01
C GLU A 44 27.84 5.97 -21.58
N HIS A 45 28.65 6.59 -20.70
CA HIS A 45 29.79 7.42 -21.08
C HIS A 45 31.01 6.62 -21.58
N ASP A 46 31.06 5.31 -21.32
CA ASP A 46 32.07 4.35 -21.80
C ASP A 46 33.53 4.82 -21.60
N LEU A 47 33.78 5.47 -20.45
CA LEU A 47 35.13 5.83 -20.04
C LEU A 47 35.74 4.63 -19.33
N ASP A 48 37.03 4.39 -19.57
CA ASP A 48 37.77 3.43 -18.75
C ASP A 48 38.00 4.00 -17.33
N GLN A 49 38.46 3.14 -16.43
CA GLN A 49 38.67 3.49 -15.03
C GLN A 49 39.60 4.70 -14.86
N ALA A 50 40.66 4.81 -15.68
CA ALA A 50 41.64 5.88 -15.56
C ALA A 50 41.07 7.24 -16.01
N ASP A 51 40.31 7.25 -17.11
CA ASP A 51 39.66 8.46 -17.60
C ASP A 51 38.50 8.89 -16.69
N TYR A 52 37.80 7.95 -16.06
CA TYR A 52 36.79 8.25 -15.05
C TYR A 52 37.40 8.87 -13.79
N GLU A 53 38.49 8.31 -13.26
CA GLU A 53 39.23 8.90 -12.13
C GLU A 53 39.75 10.31 -12.46
N LEU A 54 40.21 10.53 -13.71
CA LEU A 54 40.60 11.86 -14.19
C LEU A 54 39.42 12.82 -14.23
N LEU A 55 38.24 12.37 -14.67
CA LEU A 55 37.01 13.14 -14.69
C LEU A 55 36.58 13.54 -13.28
N GLU A 56 36.53 12.58 -12.36
CA GLU A 56 36.20 12.83 -10.95
C GLU A 56 37.15 13.85 -10.34
N ALA A 57 38.47 13.62 -10.43
CA ALA A 57 39.48 14.53 -9.88
C ALA A 57 39.36 15.94 -10.47
N SER A 58 39.06 16.07 -11.77
CA SER A 58 38.90 17.36 -12.44
C SER A 58 37.64 18.10 -12.00
N VAL A 59 36.52 17.39 -11.80
CA VAL A 59 35.28 17.97 -11.28
C VAL A 59 35.48 18.47 -9.85
N LEU A 60 36.09 17.65 -8.98
CA LEU A 60 36.40 18.02 -7.59
C LEU A 60 37.34 19.23 -7.51
N ALA A 61 38.39 19.26 -8.34
CA ALA A 61 39.30 20.39 -8.44
C ALA A 61 38.61 21.67 -8.94
N ALA A 62 37.67 21.55 -9.89
CA ALA A 62 36.95 22.69 -10.45
C ALA A 62 35.96 23.31 -9.46
N VAL A 63 35.33 22.48 -8.62
CA VAL A 63 34.41 22.92 -7.57
C VAL A 63 35.16 23.56 -6.41
N SER A 64 36.20 22.90 -5.90
CA SER A 64 37.06 23.45 -4.84
C SER A 64 37.78 24.74 -5.26
N GLY A 65 38.12 24.87 -6.55
CA GLY A 65 38.67 26.08 -7.17
C GLY A 65 37.68 27.22 -7.40
N GLY A 66 36.48 27.18 -6.79
CA GLY A 66 35.49 28.26 -6.82
C GLY A 66 34.46 28.18 -7.95
N PHE A 67 34.44 27.07 -8.72
CA PHE A 67 33.42 26.77 -9.72
C PHE A 67 33.11 27.95 -10.65
N THR A 68 34.09 28.38 -11.44
CA THR A 68 34.00 29.58 -12.29
C THR A 68 33.19 29.34 -13.58
N ALA A 69 32.89 30.42 -14.32
CA ALA A 69 32.21 30.31 -15.62
C ALA A 69 33.01 29.51 -16.66
N GLN A 70 34.35 29.52 -16.57
CA GLN A 70 35.21 28.76 -17.48
C GLN A 70 35.12 27.24 -17.22
N HIS A 71 35.00 26.83 -15.95
CA HIS A 71 34.75 25.43 -15.61
C HIS A 71 33.37 24.99 -16.14
N ARG A 72 32.34 25.82 -15.95
CA ARG A 72 30.96 25.56 -16.40
C ARG A 72 30.80 25.46 -17.92
N ALA A 73 31.74 25.96 -18.72
CA ALA A 73 31.72 25.83 -20.17
C ALA A 73 31.84 24.35 -20.61
N SER A 74 32.56 23.53 -19.84
CA SER A 74 32.71 22.09 -20.04
C SER A 74 31.75 21.34 -19.13
N TRP A 75 30.48 21.27 -19.52
CA TRP A 75 29.36 20.84 -18.69
C TRP A 75 29.11 19.31 -18.69
N LEU A 76 29.53 18.56 -19.72
CA LEU A 76 29.33 17.12 -19.82
C LEU A 76 30.04 16.32 -18.69
N PRO A 77 31.28 16.66 -18.28
CA PRO A 77 31.92 16.01 -17.14
C PRO A 77 31.08 16.05 -15.86
N PHE A 78 30.40 17.18 -15.60
CA PHE A 78 29.54 17.32 -14.42
C PHE A 78 28.24 16.54 -14.54
N VAL A 79 27.71 16.38 -15.76
CA VAL A 79 26.53 15.54 -16.04
C VAL A 79 26.84 14.06 -15.79
N VAL A 80 27.99 13.58 -16.27
CA VAL A 80 28.46 12.21 -16.01
C VAL A 80 28.72 11.99 -14.52
N TYR A 81 29.44 12.90 -13.87
CA TYR A 81 29.71 12.81 -12.43
C TYR A 81 28.42 12.76 -11.58
N ALA A 82 27.41 13.55 -11.95
CA ALA A 82 26.10 13.52 -11.29
C ALA A 82 25.33 12.22 -11.55
N ALA A 83 25.36 11.68 -12.77
CA ALA A 83 24.72 10.40 -13.07
C ALA A 83 25.40 9.23 -12.35
N GLU A 84 26.73 9.23 -12.25
CA GLU A 84 27.50 8.24 -11.50
C GLU A 84 27.22 8.32 -9.99
N SER A 85 27.17 9.53 -9.44
CA SER A 85 26.69 9.74 -8.06
C SER A 85 25.25 9.22 -7.87
N GLY A 86 24.42 9.29 -8.91
CA GLY A 86 23.05 8.77 -8.91
C GLY A 86 22.98 7.25 -9.01
N TYR A 87 23.99 6.62 -9.59
CA TYR A 87 24.14 5.17 -9.67
C TYR A 87 24.54 4.58 -8.32
N ASP A 88 25.53 5.21 -7.67
CA ASP A 88 26.02 4.83 -6.34
C ASP A 88 25.07 5.23 -5.20
N TYR A 89 24.05 6.03 -5.52
CA TYR A 89 23.04 6.45 -4.56
C TYR A 89 22.37 5.24 -3.90
N VAL A 90 22.47 5.13 -2.58
CA VAL A 90 21.95 4.02 -1.78
C VAL A 90 20.58 4.32 -1.14
N GLY A 91 19.90 5.37 -1.59
CA GLY A 91 18.65 5.79 -0.97
C GLY A 91 18.83 6.65 0.29
N ASP A 92 19.98 7.28 0.48
CA ASP A 92 20.18 8.30 1.50
C ASP A 92 19.67 9.67 1.00
N GLU A 93 20.32 10.77 1.36
CA GLU A 93 20.05 12.06 0.73
C GLU A 93 21.05 12.32 -0.38
N TYR A 94 20.62 12.13 -1.63
CA TYR A 94 21.47 12.29 -2.80
C TYR A 94 22.33 13.56 -2.74
N TRP A 95 21.74 14.71 -2.44
CA TRP A 95 22.49 15.98 -2.39
C TRP A 95 23.43 16.08 -1.20
N THR A 96 23.06 15.54 -0.05
CA THR A 96 23.93 15.49 1.13
C THR A 96 25.15 14.61 0.84
N SER A 97 24.94 13.47 0.19
CA SER A 97 26.02 12.57 -0.22
C SER A 97 26.87 13.17 -1.34
N PHE A 98 26.26 13.82 -2.33
CA PHE A 98 26.93 14.55 -3.40
C PHE A 98 27.77 15.72 -2.86
N GLU A 99 27.26 16.49 -1.90
CA GLU A 99 28.00 17.59 -1.26
C GLU A 99 29.15 17.09 -0.39
N ARG A 100 28.96 15.96 0.30
CA ARG A 100 30.01 15.30 1.07
C ARG A 100 31.12 14.76 0.17
N SER A 101 30.78 14.17 -0.98
CA SER A 101 31.76 13.69 -1.97
C SER A 101 32.36 14.84 -2.79
N THR A 102 31.71 16.00 -2.85
CA THR A 102 32.12 17.19 -3.63
C THR A 102 32.35 18.42 -2.74
N PRO A 103 33.40 18.46 -1.90
CA PRO A 103 33.66 19.59 -1.02
C PRO A 103 33.73 20.93 -1.76
N GLY A 104 32.91 21.89 -1.32
CA GLY A 104 32.80 23.23 -1.92
C GLY A 104 31.59 23.41 -2.84
N TRP A 105 30.85 22.34 -3.15
CA TRP A 105 29.55 22.42 -3.80
C TRP A 105 28.53 23.07 -2.87
N ARG A 106 27.71 24.00 -3.37
CA ARG A 106 26.72 24.74 -2.56
C ARG A 106 25.28 24.42 -2.99
N PRO A 107 24.30 24.40 -2.07
CA PRO A 107 22.90 24.09 -2.40
C PRO A 107 22.29 24.99 -3.49
N ASP A 108 22.69 26.27 -3.55
CA ASP A 108 22.26 27.22 -4.57
C ASP A 108 22.80 26.88 -5.97
N GLN A 109 23.81 26.02 -6.10
CA GLN A 109 24.40 25.60 -7.38
C GLN A 109 23.70 24.39 -8.01
N ARG A 110 22.82 23.69 -7.28
CA ARG A 110 22.10 22.49 -7.75
C ARG A 110 21.32 22.72 -9.06
N HIS A 111 20.83 23.94 -9.28
CA HIS A 111 20.08 24.31 -10.49
C HIS A 111 20.88 24.14 -11.79
N TRP A 112 22.22 24.25 -11.74
CA TRP A 112 23.08 24.06 -12.92
C TRP A 112 23.02 22.62 -13.43
N ILE A 113 22.98 21.63 -12.54
CA ILE A 113 22.90 20.21 -12.91
C ILE A 113 21.60 19.96 -13.68
N LYS A 114 20.47 20.48 -13.21
CA LYS A 114 19.19 20.39 -13.93
C LYS A 114 19.26 21.05 -15.32
N GLN A 115 19.82 22.26 -15.42
CA GLN A 115 19.98 22.93 -16.72
C GLN A 115 20.85 22.13 -17.69
N TRP A 116 21.92 21.50 -17.20
CA TRP A 116 22.81 20.68 -18.02
C TRP A 116 22.18 19.36 -18.46
N PHE A 117 21.39 18.71 -17.60
CA PHE A 117 20.62 17.53 -18.02
C PHE A 117 19.52 17.87 -19.04
N THR A 118 18.84 19.03 -18.89
CA THR A 118 17.92 19.52 -19.93
C THR A 118 18.64 19.70 -21.27
N LYS A 119 19.83 20.34 -21.23
CA LYS A 119 20.66 20.50 -22.42
C LYS A 119 21.13 19.16 -23.00
N PHE A 120 21.48 18.20 -22.15
CA PHE A 120 21.83 16.84 -22.56
C PHE A 120 20.67 16.13 -23.28
N ALA A 121 19.45 16.29 -22.76
CA ALA A 121 18.26 15.75 -23.39
C ALA A 121 18.01 16.35 -24.78
N GLU A 122 18.19 17.67 -24.91
CA GLU A 122 18.04 18.39 -26.18
C GLU A 122 19.12 18.03 -27.22
N GLU A 123 20.39 17.94 -26.82
CA GLU A 123 21.50 17.69 -27.76
C GLU A 123 21.67 16.22 -28.16
N TYR A 124 21.48 15.28 -27.22
CA TYR A 124 21.79 13.86 -27.43
C TYR A 124 20.57 12.94 -27.37
N GLY A 125 19.36 13.47 -27.17
CA GLY A 125 18.16 12.64 -26.98
C GLY A 125 18.18 11.91 -25.64
N GLY A 126 18.75 12.55 -24.61
CA GLY A 126 18.79 12.03 -23.26
C GLY A 126 17.41 11.80 -22.63
N VAL A 127 17.31 10.86 -21.70
CA VAL A 127 16.05 10.55 -21.01
C VAL A 127 15.51 11.78 -20.26
N VAL A 128 14.22 12.07 -20.42
CA VAL A 128 13.55 13.15 -19.69
C VAL A 128 12.71 12.54 -18.57
N PRO A 129 12.97 12.86 -17.28
CA PRO A 129 12.15 12.37 -16.19
C PRO A 129 10.71 12.85 -16.33
N LYS A 130 9.74 11.92 -16.28
CA LYS A 130 8.29 12.19 -16.40
C LYS A 130 7.52 11.44 -15.31
N GLY A 131 6.22 11.70 -15.24
CA GLY A 131 5.30 10.99 -14.34
C GLY A 131 5.40 11.41 -12.88
N ALA A 132 4.83 10.61 -11.98
CA ALA A 132 4.83 10.89 -10.54
C ALA A 132 6.24 10.80 -9.92
N PHE A 133 7.17 10.04 -10.52
CA PHE A 133 8.60 10.08 -10.19
C PHE A 133 9.19 11.49 -10.31
N ALA A 134 9.04 12.13 -11.46
CA ALA A 134 9.56 13.48 -11.68
C ALA A 134 8.90 14.53 -10.77
N LYS A 135 7.63 14.33 -10.40
CA LYS A 135 6.89 15.20 -9.46
C LYS A 135 7.31 15.02 -8.01
N ALA A 136 7.58 13.79 -7.59
CA ALA A 136 8.00 13.47 -6.22
C ALA A 136 9.47 13.81 -6.00
N PHE A 137 10.33 13.52 -6.98
CA PHE A 137 11.79 13.61 -6.86
C PHE A 137 12.38 14.74 -7.70
N THR A 138 11.72 15.89 -7.72
CA THR A 138 12.05 17.01 -8.62
C THR A 138 13.55 17.34 -8.69
N ILE A 139 14.27 17.32 -7.57
CA ILE A 139 15.70 17.67 -7.53
C ILE A 139 16.65 16.55 -8.00
N ILE A 140 16.27 15.29 -7.81
CA ILE A 140 17.16 14.14 -8.07
C ILE A 140 16.71 13.34 -9.30
N ALA A 141 15.54 13.66 -9.85
CA ALA A 141 14.92 12.89 -10.92
C ALA A 141 15.83 12.80 -12.16
N TRP A 142 16.57 13.86 -12.47
CA TRP A 142 17.53 13.87 -13.57
C TRP A 142 18.72 12.94 -13.32
N PRO A 143 19.59 13.16 -12.29
CA PRO A 143 20.67 12.23 -11.97
C PRO A 143 20.24 10.77 -11.88
N ILE A 144 19.12 10.49 -11.20
CA ILE A 144 18.63 9.13 -10.99
C ILE A 144 18.10 8.50 -12.29
N SER A 145 17.40 9.24 -13.15
CA SER A 145 16.95 8.71 -14.43
C SER A 145 18.14 8.43 -15.36
N HIS A 146 19.16 9.29 -15.33
CA HIS A 146 20.37 9.13 -16.13
C HIS A 146 21.35 8.08 -15.57
N ALA A 147 21.16 7.66 -14.31
CA ALA A 147 21.84 6.53 -13.68
C ALA A 147 21.29 5.16 -14.10
N VAL A 148 20.27 5.12 -14.97
CA VAL A 148 19.58 3.91 -15.47
C VAL A 148 18.83 3.15 -14.36
N LEU A 149 19.56 2.64 -13.36
CA LEU A 149 19.05 1.89 -12.22
C LEU A 149 20.04 1.99 -11.04
N PRO A 150 19.76 2.85 -10.04
CA PRO A 150 20.58 2.97 -8.83
C PRO A 150 20.76 1.64 -8.10
N THR A 151 21.94 1.44 -7.49
CA THR A 151 22.33 0.18 -6.82
C THR A 151 21.29 -0.36 -5.84
N TYR A 152 20.70 0.49 -5.01
CA TYR A 152 19.69 0.05 -4.03
C TYR A 152 18.36 -0.45 -4.65
N LEU A 153 18.06 -0.07 -5.89
CA LEU A 153 16.86 -0.52 -6.61
C LEU A 153 17.09 -1.78 -7.44
N GLN A 154 18.36 -2.12 -7.73
CA GLN A 154 18.71 -3.23 -8.61
C GLN A 154 18.13 -4.55 -8.11
N ARG A 155 18.29 -4.85 -6.81
CA ARG A 155 17.72 -6.07 -6.19
C ARG A 155 16.22 -6.21 -6.45
N GLN A 156 15.46 -5.15 -6.20
CA GLN A 156 14.00 -5.14 -6.36
C GLN A 156 13.60 -5.35 -7.82
N LEU A 157 14.38 -4.82 -8.79
CA LEU A 157 14.15 -5.09 -10.20
C LEU A 157 14.45 -6.55 -10.58
N ALA A 158 15.57 -7.11 -10.13
CA ALA A 158 15.91 -8.50 -10.41
C ALA A 158 14.84 -9.46 -9.86
N GLN A 159 14.32 -9.16 -8.68
CA GLN A 159 13.19 -9.88 -8.09
C GLN A 159 11.92 -9.72 -8.93
N LEU A 160 11.56 -8.50 -9.32
CA LEU A 160 10.38 -8.24 -10.15
C LEU A 160 10.45 -9.01 -11.48
N LEU A 161 11.61 -9.05 -12.13
CA LEU A 161 11.82 -9.79 -13.37
C LEU A 161 11.74 -11.30 -13.15
N TYR A 162 12.32 -11.81 -12.06
CA TYR A 162 12.17 -13.21 -11.70
C TYR A 162 10.72 -13.58 -11.46
N GLU A 163 9.98 -12.77 -10.72
CA GLU A 163 8.56 -12.98 -10.45
C GLU A 163 7.72 -12.92 -11.73
N PHE A 164 8.05 -12.01 -12.64
CA PHE A 164 7.39 -11.87 -13.93
C PHE A 164 7.79 -12.95 -14.95
N ARG A 165 8.83 -13.76 -14.70
CA ARG A 165 9.41 -14.69 -15.68
C ARG A 165 8.41 -15.62 -16.37
N ALA A 166 7.31 -15.94 -15.69
CA ALA A 166 6.27 -16.85 -16.14
C ALA A 166 5.21 -16.17 -17.03
N GLY A 167 5.12 -14.84 -16.97
CA GLY A 167 4.25 -14.00 -17.81
C GLY A 167 4.93 -13.45 -19.06
N LEU A 168 6.20 -13.79 -19.31
CA LEU A 168 6.92 -13.41 -20.52
C LEU A 168 6.34 -14.12 -21.75
N THR A 169 6.01 -13.37 -22.80
CA THR A 169 5.57 -13.89 -24.11
C THR A 169 6.37 -13.23 -25.22
N SER A 170 6.38 -13.81 -26.44
CA SER A 170 7.13 -13.24 -27.56
C SER A 170 6.61 -11.84 -27.89
N ALA A 171 5.29 -11.70 -28.03
CA ALA A 171 4.65 -10.41 -28.29
C ALA A 171 4.99 -9.33 -27.25
N LEU A 172 5.07 -9.72 -25.96
CA LEU A 172 5.40 -8.77 -24.90
C LEU A 172 6.89 -8.37 -24.89
N LEU A 173 7.80 -9.26 -25.31
CA LEU A 173 9.20 -8.92 -25.45
C LEU A 173 9.48 -8.03 -26.68
N ASP A 174 8.57 -8.01 -27.65
CA ASP A 174 8.62 -7.18 -28.84
C ASP A 174 7.98 -5.78 -28.62
N ASP A 175 7.04 -5.64 -27.67
CA ASP A 175 6.46 -4.35 -27.23
C ASP A 175 6.98 -3.93 -25.84
N LEU A 176 8.05 -3.12 -25.84
CA LEU A 176 8.70 -2.70 -24.59
C LEU A 176 7.90 -1.71 -23.76
N ASP A 177 6.99 -0.95 -24.38
CA ASP A 177 6.16 -0.01 -23.65
C ASP A 177 5.05 -0.78 -22.90
N GLU A 178 4.40 -1.77 -23.55
CA GLU A 178 3.49 -2.70 -22.86
C GLU A 178 4.21 -3.51 -21.77
N PHE A 179 5.44 -3.97 -22.05
CA PHE A 179 6.23 -4.69 -21.06
C PHE A 179 6.51 -3.86 -19.80
N GLY A 180 6.92 -2.60 -20.00
CA GLY A 180 7.15 -1.65 -18.93
C GLY A 180 5.88 -1.36 -18.12
N GLU A 181 4.73 -1.22 -18.78
CA GLU A 181 3.45 -1.04 -18.12
C GLU A 181 3.09 -2.24 -17.23
N ARG A 182 3.20 -3.47 -17.74
CA ARG A 182 2.90 -4.68 -16.96
C ARG A 182 3.84 -4.88 -15.77
N LEU A 183 5.11 -4.53 -15.90
CA LEU A 183 6.07 -4.57 -14.79
C LEU A 183 5.75 -3.50 -13.74
N ALA A 184 5.48 -2.26 -14.15
CA ALA A 184 5.21 -1.16 -13.24
C ALA A 184 3.98 -1.41 -12.37
N VAL A 185 2.99 -2.01 -12.99
CA VAL A 185 1.78 -2.53 -12.38
C VAL A 185 2.05 -3.49 -11.22
N ARG A 186 3.05 -4.37 -11.33
CA ARG A 186 3.47 -5.32 -10.28
C ARG A 186 4.40 -4.72 -9.23
N SER A 187 4.96 -3.54 -9.49
CA SER A 187 5.81 -2.82 -8.54
C SER A 187 5.07 -2.36 -7.28
N HIS A 188 3.72 -2.43 -7.25
CA HIS A 188 2.92 -2.14 -6.06
C HIS A 188 3.30 -3.02 -4.86
N LEU A 189 3.93 -4.18 -5.12
CA LEU A 189 4.40 -5.08 -4.08
C LEU A 189 5.73 -4.69 -3.42
N TYR A 190 6.38 -3.63 -3.89
CA TYR A 190 7.74 -3.25 -3.52
C TYR A 190 7.80 -1.95 -2.72
N SER A 191 9.02 -1.49 -2.38
CA SER A 191 9.23 -0.23 -1.66
C SER A 191 8.62 0.97 -2.40
N ASP A 192 8.20 2.00 -1.67
CA ASP A 192 7.63 3.21 -2.27
C ASP A 192 8.56 3.84 -3.30
N ARG A 193 9.86 3.84 -3.04
CA ARG A 193 10.85 4.43 -3.95
C ARG A 193 11.00 3.62 -5.23
N PHE A 194 11.01 2.29 -5.14
CA PHE A 194 11.03 1.43 -6.33
C PHE A 194 9.73 1.55 -7.11
N ARG A 195 8.57 1.58 -6.44
CA ARG A 195 7.27 1.82 -7.07
C ARG A 195 7.24 3.16 -7.82
N ILE A 196 7.74 4.22 -7.20
CA ILE A 196 7.81 5.53 -7.83
C ILE A 196 8.78 5.49 -9.03
N PHE A 197 9.92 4.81 -8.93
CA PHE A 197 10.81 4.57 -10.08
C PHE A 197 10.10 3.83 -11.22
N CYS A 198 9.37 2.75 -10.91
CA CYS A 198 8.63 1.95 -11.87
C CYS A 198 7.51 2.70 -12.60
N GLN A 199 7.04 3.85 -12.09
CA GLN A 199 6.07 4.68 -12.80
C GLN A 199 6.63 5.26 -14.12
N ASN A 200 7.95 5.27 -14.32
CA ASN A 200 8.54 5.51 -15.62
C ASN A 200 8.54 4.21 -16.45
N THR A 201 7.35 3.81 -16.91
CA THR A 201 7.11 2.53 -17.60
C THR A 201 8.02 2.35 -18.82
N ALA A 202 8.20 3.40 -19.61
CA ALA A 202 9.09 3.40 -20.77
C ALA A 202 10.56 3.06 -20.40
N LEU A 203 11.07 3.67 -19.32
CA LEU A 203 12.42 3.34 -18.80
C LEU A 203 12.46 1.91 -18.29
N LEU A 204 11.46 1.52 -17.50
CA LEU A 204 11.38 0.20 -16.87
C LEU A 204 11.41 -0.92 -17.90
N GLY A 205 10.61 -0.83 -18.98
CA GLY A 205 10.54 -1.85 -20.03
C GLY A 205 11.87 -2.02 -20.78
N ARG A 206 12.57 -0.92 -21.07
CA ARG A 206 13.86 -0.92 -21.77
C ARG A 206 14.99 -1.49 -20.89
N VAL A 207 15.07 -1.08 -19.63
CA VAL A 207 16.05 -1.61 -18.67
C VAL A 207 15.78 -3.09 -18.41
N ALA A 208 14.52 -3.47 -18.23
CA ALA A 208 14.11 -4.87 -18.09
C ALA A 208 14.51 -5.72 -19.30
N ALA A 209 14.21 -5.25 -20.51
CA ALA A 209 14.58 -5.95 -21.73
C ALA A 209 16.09 -6.12 -21.88
N ALA A 210 16.87 -5.08 -21.58
CA ALA A 210 18.33 -5.14 -21.58
C ALA A 210 18.89 -6.14 -20.55
N LEU A 211 18.34 -6.16 -19.34
CA LEU A 211 18.73 -7.14 -18.32
C LEU A 211 18.35 -8.58 -18.71
N LEU A 212 17.30 -8.78 -19.51
CA LEU A 212 16.86 -10.08 -20.02
C LEU A 212 17.60 -10.52 -21.30
N SER A 213 18.49 -9.71 -21.87
CA SER A 213 19.41 -10.15 -22.95
C SER A 213 20.41 -11.19 -22.42
N GLY A 214 20.78 -12.16 -23.27
CA GLY A 214 21.76 -13.19 -22.91
C GLY A 214 23.16 -12.62 -22.69
N GLU A 215 24.05 -13.36 -22.00
CA GLU A 215 25.44 -12.93 -21.74
C GLU A 215 26.24 -12.70 -23.05
N ASP A 216 25.86 -13.37 -24.14
CA ASP A 216 26.48 -13.26 -25.46
C ASP A 216 25.70 -12.35 -26.44
N GLU A 217 24.55 -11.79 -26.05
CA GLU A 217 23.72 -10.93 -26.90
C GLU A 217 23.97 -9.44 -26.60
N GLU A 218 24.30 -8.64 -27.62
CA GLU A 218 24.35 -7.18 -27.47
C GLU A 218 22.95 -6.58 -27.34
N SER A 219 22.69 -5.85 -26.27
CA SER A 219 21.43 -5.13 -26.09
C SER A 219 21.42 -3.86 -26.95
N PRO A 220 20.39 -3.63 -27.79
CA PRO A 220 20.22 -2.38 -28.51
C PRO A 220 19.66 -1.26 -27.62
N TYR A 221 19.56 -1.43 -26.30
CA TYR A 221 18.97 -0.44 -25.37
C TYR A 221 19.93 0.09 -24.32
N LEU A 222 21.00 -0.63 -23.98
CA LEU A 222 22.08 -0.18 -23.10
C LEU A 222 23.45 -0.53 -23.67
N VAL A 223 24.45 0.35 -23.52
CA VAL A 223 25.84 0.02 -23.86
C VAL A 223 26.32 -1.19 -23.03
N LYS A 224 27.09 -2.08 -23.64
CA LYS A 224 27.57 -3.33 -23.03
C LYS A 224 28.30 -3.12 -21.71
N SER A 225 29.22 -2.14 -21.64
CA SER A 225 29.94 -1.81 -20.41
C SER A 225 29.01 -1.42 -19.26
N THR A 226 27.96 -0.62 -19.53
CA THR A 226 26.94 -0.25 -18.54
C THR A 226 26.08 -1.45 -18.11
N LEU A 227 25.69 -2.30 -19.06
CA LEU A 227 24.90 -3.50 -18.77
C LEU A 227 25.69 -4.51 -17.92
N ASP A 228 26.95 -4.75 -18.27
CA ASP A 228 27.85 -5.64 -17.52
C ASP A 228 28.03 -5.13 -16.09
N ARG A 229 28.20 -3.82 -15.90
CA ARG A 229 28.29 -3.18 -14.57
C ARG A 229 27.02 -3.36 -13.74
N LEU A 230 25.83 -3.23 -14.35
CA LEU A 230 24.55 -3.50 -13.69
C LEU A 230 24.41 -4.97 -13.26
N VAL A 231 24.82 -5.90 -14.12
CA VAL A 231 24.76 -7.35 -13.86
C VAL A 231 25.77 -7.76 -12.78
N GLU A 232 26.97 -7.17 -12.78
CA GLU A 232 27.99 -7.40 -11.76
C GLU A 232 27.52 -6.91 -10.39
N GLY A 233 26.95 -5.70 -10.30
CA GLY A 233 26.34 -5.16 -9.08
C GLY A 233 25.24 -6.07 -8.50
N LEU A 234 24.37 -6.59 -9.37
CA LEU A 234 23.34 -7.59 -9.01
C LEU A 234 23.92 -8.95 -8.58
N SER A 235 25.13 -9.29 -9.02
CA SER A 235 25.76 -10.58 -8.79
C SER A 235 26.54 -10.66 -7.47
N LEU A 236 26.77 -9.54 -6.80
CA LEU A 236 27.36 -9.47 -5.46
C LEU A 236 26.49 -10.21 -4.42
N GLU A 237 25.18 -10.28 -4.66
CA GLU A 237 24.24 -11.02 -3.83
C GLU A 237 23.78 -12.34 -4.47
N ARG A 238 23.96 -13.45 -3.74
CA ARG A 238 23.66 -14.81 -4.23
C ARG A 238 22.21 -14.98 -4.69
N GLU A 239 21.25 -14.34 -4.02
CA GLU A 239 19.82 -14.46 -4.30
C GLU A 239 19.43 -13.70 -5.58
N SER A 240 19.86 -12.44 -5.70
CA SER A 240 19.61 -11.60 -6.89
C SER A 240 20.21 -12.18 -8.16
N ARG A 241 21.40 -12.80 -8.07
CA ARG A 241 22.00 -13.53 -9.19
C ARG A 241 21.10 -14.68 -9.68
N GLN A 242 20.59 -15.50 -8.76
CA GLN A 242 19.73 -16.64 -9.11
C GLN A 242 18.41 -16.18 -9.76
N TRP A 243 17.83 -15.09 -9.25
CA TRP A 243 16.64 -14.47 -9.81
C TRP A 243 16.85 -14.01 -11.26
N LEU A 244 17.91 -13.23 -11.50
CA LEU A 244 18.21 -12.70 -12.83
C LEU A 244 18.53 -13.82 -13.83
N THR A 245 19.34 -14.81 -13.45
CA THR A 245 19.65 -15.97 -14.30
C THR A 245 18.38 -16.74 -14.69
N SER A 246 17.48 -16.95 -13.74
CA SER A 246 16.20 -17.65 -13.99
C SER A 246 15.28 -16.86 -14.93
N ALA A 247 15.23 -15.53 -14.78
CA ALA A 247 14.46 -14.65 -15.65
C ALA A 247 15.02 -14.62 -17.08
N ARG A 248 16.35 -14.51 -17.22
CA ARG A 248 17.06 -14.60 -18.52
C ARG A 248 16.79 -15.92 -19.23
N HIS A 249 16.85 -17.05 -18.51
CA HIS A 249 16.52 -18.35 -19.08
C HIS A 249 15.08 -18.42 -19.59
N ALA A 250 14.11 -17.88 -18.84
CA ALA A 250 12.72 -17.83 -19.28
C ALA A 250 12.54 -16.99 -20.56
N ALA A 251 13.14 -15.79 -20.61
CA ALA A 251 13.12 -14.93 -21.79
C ALA A 251 13.75 -15.62 -23.02
N SER A 252 14.90 -16.31 -22.85
CA SER A 252 15.55 -17.03 -23.95
C SER A 252 14.68 -18.17 -24.53
N ARG A 253 13.94 -18.89 -23.67
CA ARG A 253 13.01 -19.93 -24.12
C ARG A 253 11.86 -19.36 -24.93
N VAL A 254 11.32 -18.22 -24.49
CA VAL A 254 10.23 -17.53 -25.18
C VAL A 254 10.69 -17.04 -26.56
N ARG A 255 11.86 -16.38 -26.65
CA ARG A 255 12.46 -15.95 -27.92
C ARG A 255 12.73 -17.13 -28.87
N ALA A 256 13.20 -18.26 -28.34
CA ALA A 256 13.43 -19.49 -29.13
C ALA A 256 12.14 -20.16 -29.63
N SER A 257 11.00 -19.94 -28.95
CA SER A 257 9.69 -20.50 -29.32
C SER A 257 8.91 -19.67 -30.35
N GLY A 258 9.38 -18.47 -30.69
CA GLY A 258 8.67 -17.45 -31.51
C GLY A 258 8.48 -17.75 -33.00
N PHE A 259 8.77 -18.96 -33.49
CA PHE A 259 8.59 -19.31 -34.91
C PHE A 259 7.23 -19.93 -35.28
N THR A 260 6.30 -20.12 -34.34
CA THR A 260 4.95 -20.60 -34.69
C THR A 260 3.86 -20.09 -33.75
N THR A 261 3.17 -19.01 -34.12
CA THR A 261 1.77 -18.77 -33.71
C THR A 261 1.10 -17.84 -34.70
N ASN A 262 0.15 -18.38 -35.49
CA ASN A 262 -0.84 -17.60 -36.22
C ASN A 262 -1.83 -16.99 -35.22
N GLU A 263 -2.10 -15.69 -35.35
CA GLU A 263 -3.22 -15.02 -34.69
C GLU A 263 -4.56 -15.66 -35.09
N PRO A 264 -5.53 -15.75 -34.16
CA PRO A 264 -6.93 -15.79 -34.52
C PRO A 264 -7.59 -14.43 -34.21
N LEU A 265 -7.82 -13.66 -35.28
CA LEU A 265 -8.84 -12.62 -35.33
C LEU A 265 -10.25 -13.25 -35.29
N ASN A 266 -11.18 -12.53 -34.64
CA ASN A 266 -12.63 -12.72 -34.57
C ASN A 266 -13.20 -13.71 -33.54
N ARG A 267 -13.47 -13.21 -32.33
CA ARG A 267 -14.55 -13.74 -31.48
C ARG A 267 -15.86 -13.01 -31.82
N VAL A 268 -16.74 -13.71 -32.53
CA VAL A 268 -18.18 -13.40 -32.51
C VAL A 268 -18.73 -13.96 -31.22
N ALA A 269 -19.25 -13.08 -30.37
CA ALA A 269 -19.89 -13.45 -29.11
C ALA A 269 -21.20 -14.21 -29.38
N GLN A 270 -21.16 -15.53 -29.26
CA GLN A 270 -22.33 -16.29 -28.82
C GLN A 270 -22.38 -16.19 -27.28
N LEU A 271 -23.57 -15.93 -26.73
CA LEU A 271 -23.86 -15.91 -25.30
C LEU A 271 -23.55 -17.28 -24.68
N ALA A 272 -22.28 -17.49 -24.32
CA ALA A 272 -21.82 -18.64 -23.55
C ALA A 272 -21.77 -18.26 -22.07
N ALA A 273 -22.10 -19.22 -21.20
CA ALA A 273 -22.03 -19.07 -19.75
C ALA A 273 -20.64 -18.59 -19.31
N ARG A 274 -20.59 -17.71 -18.29
CA ARG A 274 -19.34 -17.19 -17.72
C ARG A 274 -18.44 -18.35 -17.27
N LYS A 275 -17.20 -18.39 -17.79
CA LYS A 275 -16.17 -19.34 -17.35
C LYS A 275 -15.64 -18.96 -15.95
N PRO A 276 -15.22 -19.92 -15.11
CA PRO A 276 -14.63 -19.64 -13.79
C PRO A 276 -13.42 -18.70 -13.89
N SER A 277 -13.31 -17.75 -12.97
CA SER A 277 -12.22 -16.77 -12.89
C SER A 277 -11.24 -17.11 -11.75
N PRO A 278 -9.93 -16.77 -11.86
CA PRO A 278 -8.99 -16.82 -10.74
C PRO A 278 -9.43 -15.99 -9.52
N ALA A 279 -10.27 -14.97 -9.74
CA ALA A 279 -10.84 -14.12 -8.70
C ALA A 279 -12.14 -14.67 -8.08
N ASP A 280 -12.60 -15.85 -8.49
CA ASP A 280 -13.74 -16.49 -7.84
C ASP A 280 -13.29 -17.14 -6.51
N PRO A 281 -14.05 -17.00 -5.41
CA PRO A 281 -13.70 -17.61 -4.13
C PRO A 281 -13.75 -19.15 -4.20
N LYS A 282 -12.91 -19.82 -3.39
CA LYS A 282 -12.88 -21.29 -3.30
C LYS A 282 -13.62 -21.75 -2.06
N PHE A 283 -14.67 -22.55 -2.21
CA PHE A 283 -15.44 -23.06 -1.07
C PHE A 283 -15.02 -24.47 -0.68
N PHE A 284 -15.00 -24.73 0.61
CA PHE A 284 -14.69 -26.06 1.15
C PHE A 284 -15.39 -26.29 2.49
N LEU A 285 -15.56 -27.56 2.86
CA LEU A 285 -16.13 -27.96 4.14
C LEU A 285 -15.06 -28.65 5.00
N ARG A 286 -15.12 -28.42 6.31
CA ARG A 286 -14.33 -29.14 7.30
C ARG A 286 -15.22 -29.80 8.33
N GLN A 287 -14.96 -31.07 8.63
CA GLN A 287 -15.63 -31.79 9.68
C GLN A 287 -14.99 -31.46 11.03
N LEU A 288 -15.76 -30.87 11.95
CA LEU A 288 -15.35 -30.57 13.32
C LEU A 288 -16.44 -31.08 14.27
N ASP A 289 -16.05 -31.87 15.27
CA ASP A 289 -16.96 -32.49 16.25
C ASP A 289 -18.15 -33.25 15.60
N GLY A 290 -17.88 -33.94 14.49
CA GLY A 290 -18.88 -34.71 13.74
C GLY A 290 -19.83 -33.90 12.86
N ALA A 291 -19.73 -32.56 12.84
CA ALA A 291 -20.55 -31.69 11.99
C ALA A 291 -19.71 -30.97 10.91
N TRP A 292 -20.31 -30.71 9.76
CA TRP A 292 -19.67 -29.94 8.68
C TRP A 292 -19.74 -28.43 8.94
N ASN A 293 -18.62 -27.75 8.74
CA ASN A 293 -18.51 -26.29 8.81
C ASN A 293 -18.04 -25.80 7.44
N ALA A 294 -18.70 -24.77 6.90
CA ALA A 294 -18.38 -24.24 5.58
C ALA A 294 -17.44 -23.03 5.67
N TYR A 295 -16.51 -22.97 4.72
CA TYR A 295 -15.52 -21.91 4.62
C TYR A 295 -15.37 -21.44 3.18
N ALA A 296 -15.06 -20.16 3.02
CA ALA A 296 -14.52 -19.61 1.79
C ALA A 296 -13.05 -19.27 1.98
N GLU A 297 -12.22 -19.65 1.01
CA GLU A 297 -10.91 -19.06 0.79
C GLU A 297 -11.07 -17.88 -0.16
N LEU A 298 -10.76 -16.68 0.32
CA LEU A 298 -10.86 -15.47 -0.48
C LEU A 298 -9.72 -15.43 -1.50
N PRO A 299 -10.03 -14.99 -2.74
CA PRO A 299 -9.04 -14.81 -3.78
C PRO A 299 -8.12 -13.63 -3.42
N ASP A 300 -6.94 -13.63 -4.03
CA ASP A 300 -6.03 -12.50 -3.96
C ASP A 300 -6.45 -11.44 -4.98
N MET A 301 -6.88 -10.27 -4.49
CA MET A 301 -7.34 -9.15 -5.33
C MET A 301 -6.22 -8.20 -5.75
N THR A 302 -4.95 -8.49 -5.43
CA THR A 302 -3.80 -7.72 -5.95
C THR A 302 -3.77 -7.69 -7.47
N SER A 303 -4.24 -8.74 -8.14
CA SER A 303 -4.42 -8.75 -9.61
C SER A 303 -5.33 -7.63 -10.15
N LEU A 304 -6.27 -7.10 -9.37
CA LEU A 304 -7.11 -5.98 -9.78
C LEU A 304 -6.37 -4.63 -9.68
N SER A 305 -5.41 -4.54 -8.76
CA SER A 305 -4.54 -3.37 -8.63
C SER A 305 -3.68 -3.16 -9.87
N GLU A 306 -3.40 -4.25 -10.58
CA GLU A 306 -2.60 -4.23 -11.80
C GLU A 306 -3.24 -3.39 -12.91
N ARG A 307 -4.57 -3.26 -12.92
CA ARG A 307 -5.28 -2.52 -13.95
C ARG A 307 -5.84 -1.20 -13.44
N LEU A 308 -6.04 -1.08 -12.12
CA LEU A 308 -6.82 -0.01 -11.50
C LEU A 308 -6.20 0.43 -10.15
N PRO A 309 -5.23 1.37 -10.14
CA PRO A 309 -4.56 1.81 -8.92
C PRO A 309 -5.50 2.34 -7.83
N TYR A 310 -6.57 3.03 -8.22
CA TYR A 310 -7.56 3.57 -7.27
C TYR A 310 -8.35 2.48 -6.54
N VAL A 311 -8.51 1.30 -7.14
CA VAL A 311 -9.16 0.14 -6.50
C VAL A 311 -8.27 -0.37 -5.36
N TYR A 312 -6.95 -0.39 -5.58
CA TYR A 312 -5.99 -0.84 -4.57
C TYR A 312 -5.98 0.04 -3.33
N ASP A 313 -6.03 1.37 -3.49
CA ASP A 313 -6.03 2.29 -2.36
C ASP A 313 -7.23 2.04 -1.43
N GLU A 314 -8.40 1.77 -2.01
CA GLU A 314 -9.59 1.38 -1.25
C GLU A 314 -9.44 -0.02 -0.63
N LEU A 315 -8.97 -1.03 -1.39
CA LEU A 315 -8.73 -2.39 -0.87
C LEU A 315 -7.77 -2.40 0.32
N ARG A 316 -6.75 -1.54 0.29
CA ARG A 316 -5.73 -1.39 1.34
C ARG A 316 -6.31 -0.79 2.63
N MET A 317 -7.17 0.22 2.50
CA MET A 317 -7.59 1.08 3.60
C MET A 317 -8.95 0.71 4.20
N LEU A 318 -9.82 0.07 3.43
CA LEU A 318 -11.19 -0.24 3.82
C LEU A 318 -11.35 -1.69 4.28
N ARG A 319 -12.43 -1.94 5.01
CA ARG A 319 -12.76 -3.28 5.54
C ARG A 319 -13.62 -4.03 4.54
N PRO A 320 -13.27 -5.26 4.15
CA PRO A 320 -14.14 -6.08 3.35
C PRO A 320 -15.22 -6.75 4.20
N ILE A 321 -16.41 -6.87 3.63
CA ILE A 321 -17.56 -7.59 4.17
C ILE A 321 -17.82 -8.76 3.22
N VAL A 322 -17.93 -9.96 3.77
CA VAL A 322 -18.19 -11.20 3.02
C VAL A 322 -19.61 -11.66 3.32
N SER A 323 -20.38 -11.93 2.27
CA SER A 323 -21.73 -12.50 2.40
C SER A 323 -21.69 -13.82 3.16
N GLY A 324 -22.53 -13.96 4.19
CA GLY A 324 -22.56 -15.13 5.07
C GLY A 324 -21.49 -15.20 6.17
N GLY A 325 -20.54 -14.26 6.21
CA GLY A 325 -19.52 -14.17 7.25
C GLY A 325 -20.00 -13.51 8.55
N LYS A 326 -19.27 -13.74 9.64
CA LYS A 326 -19.55 -13.21 11.00
C LYS A 326 -19.54 -11.67 11.12
N GLY A 327 -18.83 -10.99 10.22
CA GLY A 327 -18.69 -9.53 10.24
C GLY A 327 -17.59 -9.02 9.31
N PRO A 328 -17.31 -7.70 9.33
CA PRO A 328 -16.26 -7.12 8.50
C PRO A 328 -14.87 -7.68 8.86
N LEU A 329 -14.08 -7.97 7.83
CA LEU A 329 -12.70 -8.41 7.94
C LEU A 329 -11.76 -7.22 8.23
N PRO A 330 -10.50 -7.47 8.66
CA PRO A 330 -9.50 -6.42 8.81
C PRO A 330 -9.26 -5.63 7.52
N ARG A 331 -8.83 -4.36 7.66
CA ARG A 331 -8.49 -3.51 6.51
C ARG A 331 -7.35 -4.15 5.71
N GLY A 332 -7.44 -4.16 4.39
CA GLY A 332 -6.43 -4.77 3.54
C GLY A 332 -6.57 -6.28 3.36
N ALA A 333 -7.57 -6.93 3.96
CA ALA A 333 -7.70 -8.39 3.95
C ALA A 333 -7.71 -9.03 2.55
N LEU A 334 -8.29 -8.36 1.54
CA LEU A 334 -8.34 -8.83 0.16
C LEU A 334 -7.00 -8.70 -0.61
N VAL A 335 -6.00 -8.04 -0.01
CA VAL A 335 -4.64 -7.87 -0.56
C VAL A 335 -3.72 -9.03 -0.10
N PHE A 336 -4.23 -9.93 0.75
CA PHE A 336 -3.50 -11.08 1.25
C PHE A 336 -4.13 -12.38 0.74
N SER A 337 -3.34 -13.22 0.05
CA SER A 337 -3.79 -14.54 -0.41
C SER A 337 -4.16 -15.48 0.75
N GLY A 338 -5.11 -16.40 0.52
CA GLY A 338 -5.38 -17.51 1.44
C GLY A 338 -6.05 -17.09 2.75
N GLN A 339 -6.79 -15.97 2.74
CA GLN A 339 -7.69 -15.61 3.84
C GLN A 339 -8.87 -16.59 3.86
N LYS A 340 -9.17 -17.17 5.03
CA LYS A 340 -10.26 -18.13 5.20
C LYS A 340 -11.34 -17.52 6.06
N VAL A 341 -12.57 -17.54 5.55
CA VAL A 341 -13.76 -17.01 6.23
C VAL A 341 -14.69 -18.17 6.52
N GLN A 342 -15.04 -18.38 7.78
CA GLN A 342 -16.07 -19.33 8.16
C GLN A 342 -17.45 -18.70 7.95
N PHE A 343 -18.39 -19.46 7.40
CA PHE A 343 -19.77 -19.00 7.24
C PHE A 343 -20.59 -19.22 8.52
N GLU A 344 -21.33 -18.20 8.93
CA GLU A 344 -22.38 -18.29 9.95
C GLU A 344 -23.75 -18.53 9.31
N SER A 345 -24.02 -17.89 8.18
CA SER A 345 -25.16 -18.15 7.30
C SER A 345 -24.68 -18.46 5.89
N TRP A 346 -25.48 -19.19 5.12
CA TRP A 346 -25.12 -19.45 3.72
C TRP A 346 -25.13 -18.13 2.93
N PRO A 347 -24.12 -17.86 2.08
CA PRO A 347 -24.08 -16.62 1.30
C PRO A 347 -25.25 -16.52 0.31
N ASP A 348 -25.79 -15.33 0.12
CA ASP A 348 -26.83 -15.07 -0.89
C ASP A 348 -26.24 -15.16 -2.31
N PRO A 349 -26.68 -16.12 -3.15
CA PRO A 349 -26.15 -16.28 -4.51
C PRO A 349 -26.55 -15.16 -5.48
N LEU A 350 -27.56 -14.35 -5.15
CA LEU A 350 -28.03 -13.23 -5.97
C LEU A 350 -27.42 -11.90 -5.54
N GLY A 351 -26.80 -11.86 -4.36
CA GLY A 351 -26.13 -10.69 -3.81
C GLY A 351 -24.63 -10.65 -4.11
N PRO A 352 -23.97 -9.50 -3.89
CA PRO A 352 -22.53 -9.39 -4.00
C PRO A 352 -21.84 -10.22 -2.91
N PHE A 353 -20.89 -11.08 -3.30
CA PHE A 353 -20.19 -11.95 -2.35
C PHE A 353 -19.22 -11.17 -1.46
N VAL A 354 -18.53 -10.17 -2.01
CA VAL A 354 -17.54 -9.33 -1.32
C VAL A 354 -17.81 -7.85 -1.61
N GLN A 355 -17.80 -7.02 -0.57
CA GLN A 355 -17.91 -5.56 -0.66
C GLN A 355 -16.97 -4.86 0.31
N LEU A 356 -16.61 -3.60 0.06
CA LEU A 356 -15.88 -2.74 0.99
C LEU A 356 -16.83 -1.83 1.76
N GLU A 357 -16.71 -1.85 3.08
CA GLU A 357 -17.39 -0.94 4.00
C GLU A 357 -16.93 0.50 3.73
N GLY A 358 -17.86 1.36 3.32
CA GLY A 358 -17.56 2.75 2.96
C GLY A 358 -16.81 2.92 1.63
N GLY A 359 -16.69 1.86 0.83
CA GLY A 359 -16.06 1.90 -0.50
C GLY A 359 -16.91 2.64 -1.52
N SER A 360 -16.25 3.17 -2.56
CA SER A 360 -16.94 3.85 -3.65
C SER A 360 -17.83 2.87 -4.43
N SER A 361 -18.92 3.39 -5.01
CA SER A 361 -19.84 2.57 -5.81
C SER A 361 -19.14 1.92 -7.01
N ALA A 362 -18.16 2.61 -7.60
CA ALA A 362 -17.36 2.08 -8.70
C ALA A 362 -16.50 0.88 -8.27
N VAL A 363 -15.81 0.96 -7.12
CA VAL A 363 -14.98 -0.13 -6.62
C VAL A 363 -15.84 -1.33 -6.21
N ASN A 364 -16.95 -1.09 -5.50
CA ASN A 364 -17.86 -2.16 -5.09
C ASN A 364 -18.55 -2.86 -6.27
N ALA A 365 -18.84 -2.13 -7.36
CA ALA A 365 -19.32 -2.74 -8.60
C ALA A 365 -18.27 -3.67 -9.22
N ILE A 366 -17.00 -3.23 -9.29
CA ILE A 366 -15.90 -4.06 -9.78
C ILE A 366 -15.75 -5.32 -8.93
N LEU A 367 -15.77 -5.22 -7.60
CA LEU A 367 -15.64 -6.40 -6.72
C LEU A 367 -16.81 -7.37 -6.89
N THR A 368 -18.02 -6.86 -7.08
CA THR A 368 -19.21 -7.67 -7.37
C THR A 368 -19.04 -8.46 -8.66
N ASP A 369 -18.52 -7.82 -9.70
CA ASP A 369 -18.29 -8.46 -11.00
C ASP A 369 -17.10 -9.45 -10.97
N GLN A 370 -16.08 -9.19 -10.16
CA GLN A 370 -14.84 -9.99 -10.15
C GLN A 370 -14.91 -11.20 -9.22
N SER A 371 -15.61 -11.09 -8.09
CA SER A 371 -15.74 -12.15 -7.08
C SER A 371 -17.13 -12.77 -7.10
N ILE A 372 -17.37 -13.74 -7.99
CA ILE A 372 -18.67 -14.40 -8.11
C ILE A 372 -18.64 -15.79 -7.49
N MET A 373 -19.61 -16.04 -6.62
CA MET A 373 -19.87 -17.36 -6.03
C MET A 373 -20.43 -18.33 -7.09
N THR A 374 -20.10 -19.62 -6.98
CA THR A 374 -20.69 -20.66 -7.84
C THR A 374 -22.23 -20.63 -7.76
N ASN A 375 -22.90 -20.67 -8.91
CA ASN A 375 -24.36 -20.54 -8.98
C ASN A 375 -25.09 -21.64 -8.19
N GLY A 376 -26.04 -21.23 -7.34
CA GLY A 376 -26.93 -22.11 -6.60
C GLY A 376 -28.04 -22.76 -7.45
N PRO A 377 -28.99 -23.50 -6.83
CA PRO A 377 -29.27 -23.55 -5.38
C PRO A 377 -28.56 -24.69 -4.62
N SER A 378 -27.76 -25.52 -5.30
CA SER A 378 -27.08 -26.68 -4.70
C SER A 378 -25.62 -26.75 -5.11
N TRP A 379 -24.75 -27.06 -4.14
CA TRP A 379 -23.29 -27.15 -4.26
C TRP A 379 -22.82 -28.55 -3.86
N LEU A 380 -21.96 -29.15 -4.67
CA LEU A 380 -21.44 -30.50 -4.45
C LEU A 380 -20.00 -30.42 -3.94
N TYR A 381 -19.67 -31.20 -2.91
CA TYR A 381 -18.33 -31.25 -2.32
C TYR A 381 -17.84 -32.71 -2.27
N ARG A 382 -16.65 -33.01 -2.78
CA ARG A 382 -16.06 -34.34 -2.70
C ARG A 382 -15.33 -34.54 -1.38
N ILE A 383 -15.63 -35.62 -0.66
CA ILE A 383 -15.00 -35.95 0.62
C ILE A 383 -13.59 -36.52 0.38
N GLN A 384 -12.61 -36.03 1.14
CA GLN A 384 -11.24 -36.56 1.18
C GLN A 384 -10.96 -37.28 2.52
N GLU A 385 -9.90 -38.09 2.57
CA GLU A 385 -9.53 -38.94 3.72
C GLU A 385 -9.30 -38.17 5.04
N SER A 386 -9.11 -36.84 4.99
CA SER A 386 -8.74 -35.99 6.14
C SER A 386 -9.90 -35.22 6.79
N GLY A 387 -11.16 -35.54 6.47
CA GLY A 387 -12.31 -34.76 6.96
C GLY A 387 -12.45 -33.38 6.31
N LEU A 388 -11.79 -33.19 5.16
CA LEU A 388 -11.93 -32.05 4.26
C LEU A 388 -12.82 -32.45 3.09
N ALA A 389 -13.74 -31.57 2.67
CA ALA A 389 -14.47 -31.75 1.42
C ALA A 389 -14.29 -30.52 0.51
N ILE A 390 -13.95 -30.74 -0.76
CA ILE A 390 -13.63 -29.69 -1.74
C ILE A 390 -14.78 -29.56 -2.73
N GLU A 391 -15.17 -28.33 -3.08
CA GLU A 391 -16.23 -28.08 -4.06
C GLU A 391 -15.89 -28.66 -5.44
N VAL A 392 -16.86 -29.36 -6.02
CA VAL A 392 -16.83 -29.87 -7.40
C VAL A 392 -17.68 -28.94 -8.26
N LYS A 393 -17.05 -27.93 -8.88
CA LYS A 393 -17.75 -26.87 -9.64
C LYS A 393 -18.59 -27.41 -10.79
N GLY A 394 -18.15 -28.50 -11.41
CA GLY A 394 -18.87 -29.16 -12.51
C GLY A 394 -20.16 -29.87 -12.08
N ARG A 395 -20.37 -30.11 -10.78
CA ARG A 395 -21.53 -30.87 -10.24
C ARG A 395 -21.69 -32.28 -10.81
N PHE A 396 -20.57 -32.91 -11.20
CA PHE A 396 -20.54 -34.31 -11.61
C PHE A 396 -20.22 -35.22 -10.43
N ILE A 397 -20.81 -36.41 -10.40
CA ILE A 397 -20.46 -37.45 -9.45
C ILE A 397 -19.82 -38.66 -10.14
N ARG A 398 -18.93 -39.36 -9.44
CA ARG A 398 -18.32 -40.61 -9.90
C ARG A 398 -18.73 -41.81 -9.05
N PRO A 399 -18.90 -42.99 -9.67
CA PRO A 399 -19.08 -44.24 -8.95
C PRO A 399 -17.93 -44.52 -7.96
N GLY A 400 -18.25 -45.07 -6.78
CA GLY A 400 -17.27 -45.46 -5.76
C GLY A 400 -16.69 -44.32 -4.92
N HIS A 401 -17.23 -43.11 -5.01
CA HIS A 401 -16.76 -41.94 -4.26
C HIS A 401 -17.88 -41.32 -3.40
N SER A 402 -17.47 -40.63 -2.34
CA SER A 402 -18.38 -39.99 -1.38
C SER A 402 -18.38 -38.47 -1.53
N TYR A 403 -19.56 -37.86 -1.46
CA TYR A 403 -19.79 -36.43 -1.62
C TYR A 403 -20.71 -35.88 -0.52
N ILE A 404 -20.64 -34.57 -0.28
CA ILE A 404 -21.61 -33.79 0.48
C ILE A 404 -22.32 -32.84 -0.49
N LEU A 405 -23.63 -32.94 -0.57
CA LEU A 405 -24.49 -32.02 -1.31
C LEU A 405 -25.08 -31.00 -0.32
N VAL A 406 -24.76 -29.73 -0.51
CA VAL A 406 -25.29 -28.62 0.30
C VAL A 406 -26.30 -27.82 -0.52
N SER A 407 -27.43 -27.46 0.08
CA SER A 407 -28.43 -26.60 -0.56
C SER A 407 -28.90 -25.48 0.36
N ALA A 408 -29.13 -24.31 -0.25
CA ALA A 408 -29.65 -23.12 0.42
C ALA A 408 -31.19 -23.08 0.49
N VAL A 409 -31.86 -24.12 -0.01
CA VAL A 409 -33.33 -24.24 -0.02
C VAL A 409 -33.78 -25.11 1.16
N ASP A 410 -34.90 -24.73 1.79
CA ASP A 410 -35.49 -25.51 2.88
C ASP A 410 -35.88 -26.93 2.40
N LYS A 411 -35.23 -27.92 3.00
CA LYS A 411 -35.36 -29.37 2.77
C LYS A 411 -35.02 -29.84 1.36
N LEU A 412 -33.73 -30.11 1.16
CA LEU A 412 -33.31 -31.06 0.14
C LEU A 412 -33.89 -32.45 0.49
N SER A 413 -34.61 -33.11 -0.42
CA SER A 413 -35.05 -34.51 -0.25
C SER A 413 -34.63 -35.29 -1.49
N PRO A 414 -33.34 -35.66 -1.62
CA PRO A 414 -32.90 -36.47 -2.75
C PRO A 414 -33.65 -37.81 -2.71
N THR A 415 -34.27 -38.21 -3.82
CA THR A 415 -35.00 -39.49 -3.94
C THR A 415 -34.06 -40.69 -4.10
N ILE A 416 -32.79 -40.51 -3.72
CA ILE A 416 -31.69 -41.43 -3.97
C ILE A 416 -31.50 -42.33 -2.75
N THR A 417 -31.39 -43.65 -2.97
CA THR A 417 -31.31 -44.66 -1.90
C THR A 417 -29.98 -44.69 -1.15
N TRP A 418 -28.92 -44.12 -1.75
CA TRP A 418 -27.56 -44.02 -1.20
C TRP A 418 -27.23 -42.59 -0.70
N GLY A 419 -28.27 -41.83 -0.34
CA GLY A 419 -28.15 -40.52 0.29
C GLY A 419 -28.65 -40.50 1.73
N GLU A 420 -27.86 -39.93 2.65
CA GLU A 420 -28.22 -39.76 4.07
C GLU A 420 -28.12 -38.30 4.51
N PRO A 421 -29.01 -37.79 5.40
CA PRO A 421 -28.89 -36.45 5.94
C PRO A 421 -27.56 -36.24 6.70
N ALA A 422 -26.90 -35.10 6.48
CA ALA A 422 -25.68 -34.72 7.16
C ALA A 422 -25.87 -33.43 7.97
N THR A 423 -25.23 -33.34 9.13
CA THR A 423 -25.28 -32.11 9.95
C THR A 423 -24.31 -31.06 9.44
N ILE A 424 -24.81 -29.85 9.17
CA ILE A 424 -24.01 -28.67 8.80
C ILE A 424 -24.29 -27.52 9.79
N ARG A 425 -23.23 -26.84 10.25
CA ARG A 425 -23.31 -25.70 11.20
C ARG A 425 -23.33 -24.37 10.44
N VAL A 426 -24.28 -24.20 9.54
CA VAL A 426 -24.47 -22.96 8.77
C VAL A 426 -25.95 -22.66 8.66
N LEU A 427 -26.36 -21.45 9.02
CA LEU A 427 -27.76 -21.03 9.03
C LEU A 427 -28.27 -20.86 7.59
N GLY A 428 -29.44 -21.41 7.28
CA GLY A 428 -30.01 -21.37 5.92
C GLY A 428 -29.43 -22.38 4.93
N ALA A 429 -28.68 -23.39 5.41
CA ALA A 429 -28.19 -24.49 4.59
C ALA A 429 -28.62 -25.86 5.13
N SER A 430 -28.90 -26.79 4.23
CA SER A 430 -29.08 -28.22 4.54
C SER A 430 -28.04 -29.04 3.79
N ALA A 431 -27.60 -30.17 4.38
CA ALA A 431 -26.56 -31.01 3.80
C ALA A 431 -27.00 -32.48 3.74
N TYR A 432 -26.60 -33.17 2.67
CA TYR A 432 -26.79 -34.60 2.45
C TYR A 432 -25.47 -35.25 2.08
N ARG A 433 -25.14 -36.37 2.71
CA ARG A 433 -24.04 -37.23 2.31
C ARG A 433 -24.51 -38.18 1.22
N LEU A 434 -23.71 -38.32 0.18
CA LEU A 434 -23.95 -39.14 -0.99
C LEU A 434 -22.80 -40.14 -1.11
N ASP A 435 -23.05 -41.43 -0.85
CA ASP A 435 -22.06 -42.49 -1.03
C ASP A 435 -22.35 -43.22 -2.33
N VAL A 436 -21.68 -42.81 -3.42
CA VAL A 436 -22.06 -43.24 -4.76
C VAL A 436 -21.64 -44.70 -4.98
N PRO A 437 -22.55 -45.61 -5.37
CA PRO A 437 -22.23 -47.02 -5.63
C PRO A 437 -21.30 -47.18 -6.84
N GLU A 438 -20.59 -48.31 -6.93
CA GLU A 438 -19.66 -48.62 -8.04
C GLU A 438 -20.35 -48.75 -9.41
N GLN A 439 -21.67 -49.01 -9.42
CA GLN A 439 -22.48 -49.03 -10.62
C GLN A 439 -23.72 -48.15 -10.41
N ILE A 440 -23.95 -47.20 -11.31
CA ILE A 440 -25.09 -46.30 -11.28
C ILE A 440 -26.14 -46.80 -12.27
N THR A 441 -27.37 -47.00 -11.81
CA THR A 441 -28.48 -47.45 -12.67
C THR A 441 -29.08 -46.30 -13.48
N ALA A 442 -29.88 -46.61 -14.50
CA ALA A 442 -30.60 -45.59 -15.26
C ALA A 442 -31.58 -44.78 -14.38
N ASP A 443 -32.20 -45.42 -13.39
CA ASP A 443 -33.11 -44.77 -12.45
C ASP A 443 -32.36 -43.82 -11.50
N ASP A 444 -31.15 -44.19 -11.05
CA ASP A 444 -30.27 -43.29 -10.29
C ASP A 444 -29.86 -42.07 -11.11
N ALA A 445 -29.53 -42.25 -12.39
CA ALA A 445 -29.18 -41.15 -13.29
C ALA A 445 -30.35 -40.16 -13.48
N ILE A 446 -31.58 -40.66 -13.57
CA ILE A 446 -32.80 -39.82 -13.64
C ILE A 446 -33.00 -39.07 -12.31
N ALA A 447 -32.76 -39.71 -11.17
CA ALA A 447 -32.92 -39.09 -9.84
C ALA A 447 -31.88 -37.98 -9.54
N LEU A 448 -30.75 -37.96 -10.25
CA LEU A 448 -29.70 -36.95 -10.11
C LEU A 448 -29.99 -35.64 -10.85
N VAL A 449 -30.74 -35.70 -11.96
CA VAL A 449 -31.05 -34.52 -12.80
C VAL A 449 -31.78 -33.41 -12.02
N PRO A 450 -32.82 -33.70 -11.21
CA PRO A 450 -33.49 -32.68 -10.38
C PRO A 450 -32.57 -32.01 -9.35
N LEU A 451 -31.47 -32.65 -8.97
CA LEU A 451 -30.47 -32.11 -8.04
C LEU A 451 -29.41 -31.25 -8.75
N GLY A 452 -29.51 -31.12 -10.08
CA GLY A 452 -28.51 -30.44 -10.92
C GLY A 452 -27.19 -31.22 -11.02
N LEU A 453 -27.23 -32.52 -10.77
CA LEU A 453 -26.08 -33.43 -10.82
C LEU A 453 -26.10 -34.25 -12.11
N SER A 454 -24.92 -34.59 -12.61
CA SER A 454 -24.73 -35.42 -13.79
C SER A 454 -23.67 -36.50 -13.56
N THR A 455 -23.76 -37.59 -14.31
CA THR A 455 -22.83 -38.72 -14.24
C THR A 455 -21.85 -38.66 -15.42
N LEU A 456 -20.56 -38.81 -15.15
CA LEU A 456 -19.54 -38.88 -16.20
C LEU A 456 -19.45 -40.32 -16.73
N SER A 457 -19.58 -40.49 -18.04
CA SER A 457 -19.41 -41.77 -18.74
C SER A 457 -17.99 -41.91 -19.32
N THR A 458 -17.23 -42.85 -18.77
CA THR A 458 -16.12 -43.64 -19.40
C THR A 458 -14.85 -42.95 -19.93
N VAL A 459 -14.77 -41.61 -20.01
CA VAL A 459 -13.51 -40.90 -20.34
C VAL A 459 -13.17 -39.87 -19.28
N THR A 460 -11.94 -39.94 -18.77
CA THR A 460 -11.42 -39.01 -17.76
C THR A 460 -10.30 -38.17 -18.32
N VAL A 461 -10.49 -36.84 -18.26
CA VAL A 461 -9.46 -35.86 -18.59
C VAL A 461 -8.95 -35.29 -17.27
N ARG A 462 -7.65 -35.43 -16.99
CA ARG A 462 -7.06 -35.09 -15.69
C ARG A 462 -5.67 -34.48 -15.84
N PRO A 463 -5.22 -33.62 -14.91
CA PRO A 463 -3.82 -33.24 -14.83
C PRO A 463 -2.95 -34.48 -14.53
N VAL A 464 -1.78 -34.58 -15.15
CA VAL A 464 -0.80 -35.67 -14.95
C VAL A 464 0.61 -35.08 -14.90
N GLY A 465 1.51 -35.58 -14.06
CA GLY A 465 2.88 -35.04 -13.96
C GLY A 465 3.01 -33.97 -12.89
N ILE A 466 3.66 -32.83 -13.20
CA ILE A 466 3.82 -31.70 -12.26
C ILE A 466 2.43 -31.26 -11.80
N VAL A 467 2.23 -31.24 -10.48
CA VAL A 467 0.92 -31.08 -9.86
C VAL A 467 0.37 -29.70 -10.20
N ALA A 468 -0.83 -29.68 -10.80
CA ALA A 468 -1.60 -28.45 -10.99
C ALA A 468 -1.68 -27.67 -9.67
N SER A 469 -1.56 -26.35 -9.71
CA SER A 469 -1.68 -25.46 -8.54
C SER A 469 -2.95 -25.71 -7.72
N ALA A 470 -4.03 -26.11 -8.38
CA ALA A 470 -5.21 -26.66 -7.74
C ALA A 470 -5.91 -27.67 -8.69
N TRP A 471 -6.57 -28.66 -8.10
CA TRP A 471 -7.36 -29.66 -8.81
C TRP A 471 -8.60 -29.98 -7.98
N ASP A 472 -9.79 -29.88 -8.58
CA ASP A 472 -11.05 -30.20 -7.90
C ASP A 472 -11.33 -31.71 -7.81
N GLY A 473 -10.43 -32.55 -8.33
CA GLY A 473 -10.57 -34.01 -8.36
C GLY A 473 -11.27 -34.54 -9.60
N GLU A 474 -11.92 -33.68 -10.40
CA GLU A 474 -12.94 -34.10 -11.36
C GLU A 474 -12.85 -33.44 -12.74
N GLY A 475 -12.84 -32.10 -12.82
CA GLY A 475 -12.99 -31.39 -14.10
C GLY A 475 -12.50 -29.94 -14.15
N ALA A 476 -11.92 -29.40 -13.07
CA ALA A 476 -11.31 -28.07 -13.06
C ALA A 476 -9.91 -28.09 -12.45
N ALA A 477 -8.93 -27.70 -13.27
CA ALA A 477 -7.52 -27.63 -12.89
C ALA A 477 -6.97 -26.20 -13.06
N GLU A 478 -6.06 -25.83 -12.18
CA GLU A 478 -5.41 -24.52 -12.16
C GLU A 478 -3.89 -24.70 -12.34
N TRP A 479 -3.29 -23.93 -13.24
CA TRP A 479 -1.83 -23.86 -13.44
C TRP A 479 -1.34 -22.42 -13.35
N LEU A 480 -0.04 -22.25 -13.14
CA LEU A 480 0.58 -20.94 -13.24
C LEU A 480 0.88 -20.59 -14.70
N ALA A 481 0.83 -19.30 -15.03
CA ALA A 481 1.31 -18.78 -16.30
C ALA A 481 2.73 -19.30 -16.57
N GLY A 482 3.00 -19.76 -17.79
CA GLY A 482 4.31 -20.29 -18.18
C GLY A 482 4.61 -21.73 -17.72
N GLU A 483 3.75 -22.37 -16.92
CA GLU A 483 3.84 -23.81 -16.66
C GLU A 483 3.18 -24.61 -17.80
N PRO A 484 3.78 -25.73 -18.24
CA PRO A 484 3.13 -26.64 -19.17
C PRO A 484 1.96 -27.36 -18.48
N ALA A 485 0.75 -27.24 -19.03
CA ALA A 485 -0.41 -27.98 -18.55
C ALA A 485 -0.37 -29.40 -19.14
N ILE A 486 0.16 -30.34 -18.36
CA ILE A 486 0.26 -31.76 -18.76
C ILE A 486 -1.06 -32.46 -18.41
N ILE A 487 -1.73 -32.99 -19.43
CA ILE A 487 -3.07 -33.56 -19.34
C ILE A 487 -3.04 -35.00 -19.83
N GLY A 488 -3.68 -35.87 -19.05
CA GLY A 488 -3.93 -37.27 -19.39
C GLY A 488 -5.39 -37.50 -19.70
N ILE A 489 -5.64 -38.31 -20.73
CA ILE A 489 -6.95 -38.82 -21.13
C ILE A 489 -6.92 -40.32 -20.88
N ARG A 490 -7.80 -40.82 -20.03
CA ARG A 490 -8.00 -42.26 -19.84
C ARG A 490 -9.37 -42.67 -20.35
N SER A 491 -9.42 -43.77 -21.09
CA SER A 491 -10.66 -44.33 -21.64
C SER A 491 -10.81 -45.79 -21.23
N ASP A 492 -12.03 -46.19 -20.89
CA ASP A 492 -12.38 -47.61 -20.64
C ASP A 492 -12.76 -48.36 -21.94
N GLN A 493 -12.72 -47.66 -23.09
CA GLN A 493 -12.94 -48.22 -24.43
C GLN A 493 -11.62 -48.25 -25.22
N ILE A 494 -11.57 -48.94 -26.36
CA ILE A 494 -10.36 -49.08 -27.20
C ILE A 494 -10.36 -48.00 -28.30
N PRO A 495 -9.60 -46.89 -28.17
CA PRO A 495 -9.62 -45.81 -29.12
C PRO A 495 -8.55 -46.00 -30.21
N ALA A 496 -8.76 -45.36 -31.36
CA ALA A 496 -7.72 -45.24 -32.40
C ALA A 496 -7.08 -43.84 -32.41
N ARG A 497 -7.88 -42.79 -32.15
CA ARG A 497 -7.43 -41.39 -32.13
C ARG A 497 -8.30 -40.54 -31.22
N TYR A 498 -7.86 -39.33 -30.93
CA TYR A 498 -8.63 -38.35 -30.16
C TYR A 498 -8.47 -36.94 -30.73
N LEU A 499 -9.52 -36.14 -30.58
CA LEU A 499 -9.57 -34.73 -30.97
C LEU A 499 -9.50 -33.88 -29.71
N VAL A 500 -8.53 -32.97 -29.62
CA VAL A 500 -8.45 -31.97 -28.55
C VAL A 500 -8.81 -30.61 -29.14
N ASN A 501 -9.82 -29.95 -28.57
CA ASN A 501 -10.21 -28.59 -28.90
C ASN A 501 -9.96 -27.69 -27.69
N VAL A 502 -9.08 -26.70 -27.84
CA VAL A 502 -8.81 -25.69 -26.81
C VAL A 502 -9.20 -24.32 -27.35
N ASP A 503 -10.21 -23.71 -26.73
CA ASP A 503 -10.75 -22.38 -27.10
C ASP A 503 -11.00 -22.19 -28.61
N GLY A 504 -11.45 -23.25 -29.31
CA GLY A 504 -11.75 -23.23 -30.73
C GLY A 504 -10.62 -23.75 -31.63
N SER A 505 -9.42 -23.99 -31.09
CA SER A 505 -8.31 -24.60 -31.81
C SER A 505 -8.33 -26.11 -31.66
N ALA A 506 -8.71 -26.82 -32.73
CA ALA A 506 -8.84 -28.27 -32.72
C ALA A 506 -7.63 -28.99 -33.37
N LYS A 507 -7.10 -30.02 -32.71
CA LYS A 507 -6.03 -30.89 -33.21
C LYS A 507 -6.38 -32.37 -33.02
N PHE A 508 -6.16 -33.16 -34.07
CA PHE A 508 -6.22 -34.62 -34.00
C PHE A 508 -4.88 -35.20 -33.54
N LEU A 509 -4.94 -36.15 -32.62
CA LEU A 509 -3.80 -36.87 -32.07
C LEU A 509 -4.07 -38.39 -32.10
N ALA A 510 -3.04 -39.18 -32.36
CA ALA A 510 -3.15 -40.64 -32.38
C ALA A 510 -3.21 -41.18 -30.94
N TRP A 511 -4.04 -42.21 -30.71
CA TRP A 511 -4.04 -42.89 -29.42
C TRP A 511 -2.82 -43.81 -29.31
N PRO A 512 -2.08 -43.85 -28.18
CA PRO A 512 -0.94 -44.74 -28.04
C PRO A 512 -1.34 -46.22 -28.06
N ASP A 513 -0.65 -47.04 -28.87
CA ASP A 513 -0.96 -48.47 -29.01
C ASP A 513 -0.82 -49.22 -27.67
N GLY A 514 -1.87 -49.97 -27.30
CA GLY A 514 -1.86 -50.87 -26.14
C GLY A 514 -1.93 -50.18 -24.77
N LEU A 515 -2.10 -48.86 -24.71
CA LEU A 515 -2.24 -48.11 -23.45
C LEU A 515 -3.70 -47.67 -23.21
N SER A 516 -4.11 -47.68 -21.95
CA SER A 516 -5.43 -47.16 -21.51
C SER A 516 -5.46 -45.63 -21.38
N ASP A 517 -4.29 -45.00 -21.45
CA ASP A 517 -4.08 -43.58 -21.17
C ASP A 517 -3.27 -42.93 -22.30
N ALA A 518 -3.71 -41.76 -22.76
CA ALA A 518 -2.96 -40.86 -23.64
C ALA A 518 -2.56 -39.60 -22.85
N ILE A 519 -1.35 -39.07 -23.07
CA ILE A 519 -0.83 -37.89 -22.35
C ILE A 519 -0.35 -36.85 -23.36
N PHE A 520 -0.67 -35.58 -23.13
CA PHE A 520 -0.22 -34.44 -23.95
C PHE A 520 0.08 -33.21 -23.08
N SER A 521 0.87 -32.26 -23.60
CA SER A 521 1.16 -30.97 -22.96
C SER A 521 0.46 -29.84 -23.71
N LEU A 522 -0.05 -28.85 -22.99
CA LEU A 522 -0.47 -27.56 -23.52
C LEU A 522 0.47 -26.47 -23.00
N ASP A 523 1.16 -25.80 -23.91
CA ASP A 523 2.12 -24.74 -23.60
C ASP A 523 1.58 -23.38 -24.07
N GLY A 524 1.94 -22.30 -23.37
CA GLY A 524 1.66 -20.93 -23.81
C GLY A 524 0.20 -20.47 -23.70
N LEU A 525 -0.60 -21.09 -22.81
CA LEU A 525 -1.94 -20.59 -22.50
C LEU A 525 -1.86 -19.22 -21.80
N ALA A 526 -2.66 -18.27 -22.26
CA ALA A 526 -2.72 -16.92 -21.68
C ALA A 526 -3.28 -16.95 -20.24
N VAL A 527 -3.05 -15.90 -19.45
CA VAL A 527 -3.71 -15.77 -18.13
C VAL A 527 -5.23 -15.66 -18.33
N GLY A 528 -5.99 -16.47 -17.61
CA GLY A 528 -7.45 -16.50 -17.69
C GLY A 528 -8.04 -17.90 -17.75
N ALA A 529 -9.29 -17.98 -18.21
CA ALA A 529 -10.07 -19.20 -18.25
C ALA A 529 -10.09 -19.82 -19.65
N HIS A 530 -9.72 -21.09 -19.72
CA HIS A 530 -9.64 -21.91 -20.93
C HIS A 530 -10.51 -23.15 -20.77
N GLU A 531 -10.94 -23.71 -21.90
CA GLU A 531 -11.67 -24.97 -21.91
C GLU A 531 -11.01 -25.93 -22.90
N ALA A 532 -10.67 -27.13 -22.42
CA ALA A 532 -10.17 -28.22 -23.23
C ALA A 532 -11.27 -29.28 -23.39
N LEU A 533 -11.79 -29.44 -24.60
CA LEU A 533 -12.76 -30.47 -24.95
C LEU A 533 -12.06 -31.59 -25.71
N VAL A 534 -12.23 -32.80 -25.23
CA VAL A 534 -11.61 -34.02 -25.77
C VAL A 534 -12.70 -34.92 -26.32
N THR A 535 -12.56 -35.35 -27.56
CA THR A 535 -13.44 -36.35 -28.19
C THR A 535 -12.61 -37.57 -28.55
N VAL A 536 -12.98 -38.74 -28.01
CA VAL A 536 -12.30 -40.02 -28.25
C VAL A 536 -12.99 -40.75 -29.41
N ILE A 537 -12.21 -41.26 -30.36
CA ILE A 537 -12.69 -41.80 -31.65
C ILE A 537 -12.16 -43.22 -31.86
N GLY A 538 -13.06 -44.12 -32.27
CA GLY A 538 -12.77 -45.52 -32.54
C GLY A 538 -12.12 -45.76 -33.91
N ALA A 539 -11.68 -47.00 -34.16
CA ALA A 539 -11.09 -47.39 -35.44
C ALA A 539 -12.09 -47.33 -36.62
N ASP A 540 -13.39 -47.35 -36.34
CA ASP A 540 -14.49 -47.20 -37.30
C ASP A 540 -14.87 -45.72 -37.56
N ASP A 541 -14.05 -44.80 -37.06
CA ASP A 541 -14.22 -43.35 -37.13
C ASP A 541 -15.49 -42.82 -36.46
N ARG A 542 -16.09 -43.63 -35.57
CA ARG A 542 -17.20 -43.19 -34.72
C ARG A 542 -16.69 -42.53 -33.46
N GLU A 543 -17.41 -41.48 -33.05
CA GLU A 543 -17.25 -40.88 -31.74
C GLU A 543 -17.64 -41.89 -30.66
N LEU A 544 -16.68 -42.23 -29.81
CA LEU A 544 -16.88 -43.17 -28.69
C LEU A 544 -17.37 -42.42 -27.45
N SER A 545 -16.78 -41.26 -27.16
CA SER A 545 -17.06 -40.49 -25.94
C SER A 545 -16.43 -39.09 -25.97
N LYS A 546 -16.88 -38.23 -25.07
CA LYS A 546 -16.37 -36.87 -24.85
C LYS A 546 -15.98 -36.65 -23.40
N GLY A 547 -14.92 -35.88 -23.19
CA GLY A 547 -14.51 -35.34 -21.88
C GLY A 547 -14.21 -33.86 -22.00
N ALA A 548 -14.34 -33.13 -20.90
CA ALA A 548 -13.99 -31.72 -20.84
C ALA A 548 -13.17 -31.43 -19.58
N LEU A 549 -12.25 -30.49 -19.69
CA LEU A 549 -11.45 -29.97 -18.59
C LEU A 549 -11.49 -28.44 -18.63
N SER A 550 -11.98 -27.83 -17.55
CA SER A 550 -11.85 -26.39 -17.34
C SER A 550 -10.44 -26.10 -16.82
N ILE A 551 -9.73 -25.20 -17.49
CA ILE A 551 -8.35 -24.85 -17.20
C ILE A 551 -8.32 -23.38 -16.80
N THR A 552 -7.78 -23.08 -15.62
CA THR A 552 -7.55 -21.69 -15.18
C THR A 552 -6.05 -21.46 -15.11
N ILE A 553 -5.56 -20.50 -15.90
CA ILE A 553 -4.18 -20.04 -15.84
C ILE A 553 -4.16 -18.76 -15.00
N ARG A 554 -3.43 -18.80 -13.90
CA ARG A 554 -3.22 -17.63 -13.03
C ARG A 554 -1.78 -17.16 -13.08
N ASP A 555 -1.57 -15.90 -12.77
CA ASP A 555 -0.22 -15.44 -12.48
C ASP A 555 0.35 -16.13 -11.22
N PRO A 556 1.68 -16.36 -11.19
CA PRO A 556 2.36 -16.76 -9.96
C PRO A 556 2.04 -15.73 -8.87
N GLN A 557 1.45 -16.19 -7.76
CA GLN A 557 1.23 -15.30 -6.63
C GLN A 557 2.58 -14.96 -6.01
N VAL A 558 2.97 -13.71 -6.18
CA VAL A 558 4.10 -13.12 -5.47
C VAL A 558 3.64 -12.78 -4.07
N ARG A 559 4.19 -13.51 -3.10
CA ARG A 559 4.09 -13.09 -1.71
C ARG A 559 4.99 -11.85 -1.56
N PRO A 560 4.53 -10.77 -0.90
CA PRO A 560 5.43 -9.70 -0.49
C PRO A 560 6.66 -10.28 0.22
N GLU A 561 7.80 -9.59 0.24
CA GLU A 561 9.11 -9.95 0.87
C GLU A 561 9.06 -10.41 2.37
N ASN A 562 7.88 -10.67 2.90
CA ASN A 562 7.53 -10.69 4.31
C ASN A 562 7.00 -12.07 4.79
N ALA A 563 6.71 -13.01 3.89
CA ALA A 563 6.23 -14.33 4.27
C ALA A 563 7.14 -15.44 3.72
N THR A 564 8.34 -15.58 4.28
CA THR A 564 9.02 -16.88 4.25
C THR A 564 8.10 -17.91 4.90
N ILE A 565 7.92 -19.05 4.24
CA ILE A 565 7.21 -20.17 4.84
C ILE A 565 8.05 -20.64 6.04
N GLY A 566 7.59 -20.26 7.22
CA GLY A 566 7.45 -21.22 8.28
C GLY A 566 6.08 -21.85 8.19
N GLU A 567 5.98 -23.16 8.01
CA GLU A 567 4.69 -23.86 7.80
C GLU A 567 3.66 -23.62 8.93
N GLY A 568 4.05 -23.01 10.07
CA GLY A 568 3.16 -22.73 11.20
C GLY A 568 3.00 -21.27 11.68
N ILE A 569 3.62 -20.24 11.08
CA ILE A 569 3.46 -18.83 11.54
C ILE A 569 3.05 -17.91 10.40
N ARG A 570 2.00 -17.11 10.60
CA ARG A 570 1.53 -16.08 9.66
C ARG A 570 1.47 -14.71 10.35
N MET A 571 2.00 -13.68 9.70
CA MET A 571 1.96 -12.30 10.20
C MET A 571 1.22 -11.40 9.21
N LEU A 572 0.30 -10.56 9.69
CA LEU A 572 -0.51 -9.66 8.89
C LEU A 572 -0.51 -8.26 9.50
N ALA A 573 -0.60 -7.22 8.67
CA ALA A 573 -0.74 -5.84 9.10
C ALA A 573 -2.06 -5.22 8.62
N SER A 574 -2.64 -4.33 9.42
CA SER A 574 -3.85 -3.57 9.08
C SER A 574 -3.63 -2.07 9.38
N PRO A 575 -3.71 -1.16 8.38
CA PRO A 575 -3.95 -1.43 6.96
C PRO A 575 -2.81 -2.23 6.32
N ALA A 576 -3.04 -2.81 5.14
CA ALA A 576 -1.99 -3.53 4.43
C ALA A 576 -0.83 -2.59 4.08
N ARG A 577 0.42 -3.06 4.25
CA ARG A 577 1.66 -2.28 4.03
C ARG A 577 1.66 -0.92 4.72
N PRO A 578 1.57 -0.87 6.04
CA PRO A 578 1.56 0.40 6.73
C PRO A 578 2.97 1.01 6.71
N THR A 579 3.04 2.33 6.73
CA THR A 579 4.31 3.06 6.83
C THR A 579 4.89 2.96 8.23
N LEU A 580 6.18 3.28 8.38
CA LEU A 580 6.83 3.41 9.68
C LEU A 580 6.09 4.40 10.59
N ALA A 581 5.59 5.51 10.04
CA ALA A 581 4.81 6.49 10.78
C ALA A 581 3.46 5.92 11.23
N GLU A 582 2.77 5.18 10.36
CA GLU A 582 1.50 4.53 10.73
C GLU A 582 1.66 3.51 11.85
N LEU A 583 2.75 2.74 11.84
CA LEU A 583 3.11 1.83 12.93
C LEU A 583 3.40 2.59 14.23
N TRP A 584 4.13 3.70 14.13
CA TRP A 584 4.52 4.50 15.29
C TRP A 584 3.33 5.18 15.97
N ASP A 585 2.46 5.80 15.17
CA ASP A 585 1.29 6.60 15.58
C ASP A 585 0.09 5.75 16.02
N ARG A 586 0.23 4.42 16.07
CA ARG A 586 -0.86 3.46 16.35
C ARG A 586 -1.98 3.48 15.31
N ARG A 587 -1.69 3.96 14.09
CA ARG A 587 -2.61 3.90 12.95
C ARG A 587 -2.57 2.53 12.25
N ALA A 588 -1.53 1.74 12.50
CA ALA A 588 -1.40 0.36 12.05
C ALA A 588 -1.33 -0.64 13.20
N THR A 589 -1.92 -1.82 12.98
CA THR A 589 -1.87 -2.97 13.88
C THR A 589 -1.26 -4.17 13.19
N ILE A 590 -0.65 -5.08 13.95
CA ILE A 590 -0.13 -6.36 13.47
C ILE A 590 -0.91 -7.48 14.16
N THR A 591 -1.25 -8.52 13.41
CA THR A 591 -1.72 -9.80 13.95
C THR A 591 -0.75 -10.91 13.59
N VAL A 592 -0.55 -11.84 14.53
CA VAL A 592 0.30 -13.01 14.32
C VAL A 592 -0.52 -14.27 14.58
N GLU A 593 -0.79 -15.04 13.53
CA GLU A 593 -1.53 -16.30 13.60
C GLU A 593 -0.55 -17.47 13.70
N CYS A 594 -0.83 -18.37 14.64
CA CYS A 594 -0.13 -19.64 14.87
C CYS A 594 -1.04 -20.54 15.72
N ALA A 595 -0.66 -21.79 15.94
CA ALA A 595 -1.34 -22.65 16.91
C ALA A 595 -1.34 -21.99 18.31
N PRO A 596 -2.46 -22.03 19.07
CA PRO A 596 -2.55 -21.41 20.39
C PRO A 596 -1.53 -21.96 21.39
N GLY A 597 -0.94 -21.07 22.20
CA GLY A 597 -0.03 -21.43 23.29
C GLY A 597 1.43 -21.60 22.88
N VAL A 598 1.78 -21.34 21.61
CA VAL A 598 3.16 -21.43 21.12
C VAL A 598 3.98 -20.24 21.63
N GLN A 599 5.08 -20.52 22.32
CA GLN A 599 6.06 -19.50 22.73
C GLN A 599 7.00 -19.16 21.56
N ALA A 600 7.07 -17.89 21.19
CA ALA A 600 7.91 -17.40 20.09
C ALA A 600 8.75 -16.18 20.52
N ALA A 601 9.78 -15.87 19.74
CA ALA A 601 10.53 -14.63 19.88
C ALA A 601 10.04 -13.63 18.83
N ILE A 602 9.79 -12.40 19.26
CA ILE A 602 9.58 -11.26 18.38
C ILE A 602 10.77 -10.30 18.47
N VAL A 603 11.28 -9.88 17.33
CA VAL A 603 12.42 -8.99 17.18
C VAL A 603 11.96 -7.80 16.34
N VAL A 604 12.16 -6.59 16.86
CA VAL A 604 11.85 -5.34 16.16
C VAL A 604 13.14 -4.56 15.98
N ARG A 605 13.49 -4.23 14.73
CA ARG A 605 14.73 -3.52 14.36
C ARG A 605 14.39 -2.21 13.66
N LEU A 606 14.96 -1.11 14.11
CA LEU A 606 15.00 0.14 13.34
C LEU A 606 16.28 0.16 12.51
N ARG A 607 16.17 0.49 11.24
CA ARG A 607 17.29 0.54 10.31
C ARG A 607 17.46 1.92 9.70
N SER A 608 18.71 2.28 9.43
CA SER A 608 19.06 3.49 8.71
C SER A 608 18.78 3.34 7.21
N ASP A 609 18.96 4.44 6.48
CA ASP A 609 19.02 4.50 5.01
C ASP A 609 19.94 3.45 4.37
N GLN A 610 21.13 3.24 4.93
CA GLN A 610 22.11 2.25 4.48
C GLN A 610 21.77 0.81 4.93
N GLY A 611 20.59 0.60 5.53
CA GLY A 611 20.16 -0.69 6.07
C GLY A 611 20.85 -1.10 7.38
N SER A 612 21.68 -0.23 7.96
CA SER A 612 22.38 -0.49 9.22
C SER A 612 21.40 -0.51 10.41
N GLU A 613 21.62 -1.39 11.39
CA GLU A 613 20.75 -1.49 12.57
C GLU A 613 21.01 -0.30 13.52
N LEU A 614 20.01 0.56 13.71
CA LEU A 614 20.06 1.70 14.62
C LEU A 614 19.64 1.33 16.05
N ALA A 615 18.62 0.47 16.15
CA ALA A 615 18.14 -0.06 17.42
C ALA A 615 17.44 -1.40 17.23
N VAL A 616 17.47 -2.25 18.26
CA VAL A 616 16.79 -3.54 18.26
C VAL A 616 16.14 -3.81 19.60
N VAL A 617 14.92 -4.32 19.57
CA VAL A 617 14.19 -4.79 20.74
C VAL A 617 13.78 -6.24 20.54
N ARG A 618 14.00 -7.07 21.56
CA ARG A 618 13.62 -8.49 21.56
C ARG A 618 12.62 -8.74 22.68
N ARG A 619 11.57 -9.49 22.40
CA ARG A 619 10.54 -9.89 23.37
C ARG A 619 10.15 -11.34 23.17
N ARG A 620 9.76 -12.00 24.27
CA ARG A 620 9.11 -13.31 24.23
C ARG A 620 7.61 -13.08 24.25
N VAL A 621 6.90 -13.79 23.38
CA VAL A 621 5.46 -13.67 23.19
C VAL A 621 4.83 -15.05 23.13
N VAL A 622 3.55 -15.13 23.48
CA VAL A 622 2.73 -16.32 23.27
C VAL A 622 1.83 -16.05 22.07
N LEU A 623 1.81 -16.96 21.11
CA LEU A 623 0.99 -16.86 19.91
C LEU A 623 -0.37 -17.55 20.11
N PRO A 624 -1.44 -17.13 19.41
CA PRO A 624 -1.51 -15.99 18.47
C PRO A 624 -1.46 -14.62 19.16
N ILE A 625 -1.09 -13.58 18.41
CA ILE A 625 -1.11 -12.18 18.87
C ILE A 625 -2.25 -11.44 18.17
N GLY A 626 -3.18 -10.89 18.95
CA GLY A 626 -4.26 -10.03 18.47
C GLY A 626 -3.91 -8.53 18.43
N PRO A 627 -4.80 -7.68 17.88
CA PRO A 627 -4.56 -6.23 17.76
C PRO A 627 -4.31 -5.50 19.09
N ASP A 628 -5.03 -5.86 20.15
CA ASP A 628 -4.91 -5.21 21.47
C ASP A 628 -3.62 -5.60 22.20
N GLU A 629 -3.23 -6.87 22.08
CA GLU A 629 -1.96 -7.38 22.58
C GLU A 629 -0.79 -6.73 21.84
N TRP A 630 -0.89 -6.62 20.51
CA TRP A 630 0.08 -5.87 19.71
C TRP A 630 0.17 -4.40 20.15
N ALA A 631 -0.96 -3.73 20.39
CA ALA A 631 -0.96 -2.32 20.82
C ALA A 631 -0.22 -2.11 22.15
N THR A 632 -0.36 -3.06 23.07
CA THR A 632 0.36 -3.08 24.35
C THR A 632 1.85 -3.33 24.14
N LEU A 633 2.21 -4.37 23.39
CA LEU A 633 3.59 -4.69 23.07
C LEU A 633 4.31 -3.53 22.36
N ALA A 634 3.66 -2.90 21.38
CA ALA A 634 4.21 -1.76 20.66
C ALA A 634 4.39 -0.52 21.56
N LYS A 635 3.50 -0.31 22.54
CA LYS A 635 3.67 0.76 23.54
C LYS A 635 4.94 0.55 24.36
N ASP A 636 5.18 -0.67 24.80
CA ASP A 636 6.35 -1.01 25.61
C ASP A 636 7.66 -0.91 24.80
N ILE A 637 7.63 -1.35 23.54
CA ILE A 637 8.77 -1.22 22.62
C ILE A 637 9.12 0.26 22.38
N ARG A 638 8.12 1.11 22.12
CA ARG A 638 8.33 2.56 21.92
C ARG A 638 8.85 3.27 23.19
N ALA A 639 8.47 2.78 24.37
CA ALA A 639 8.91 3.36 25.64
C ALA A 639 10.41 3.09 25.94
N GLU A 640 11.05 2.16 25.23
CA GLU A 640 12.49 1.95 25.37
C GLU A 640 13.28 3.15 24.84
N ARG A 641 14.04 3.81 25.72
CA ARG A 641 14.79 5.04 25.40
C ARG A 641 15.72 4.89 24.18
N ALA A 642 16.42 3.77 24.06
CA ALA A 642 17.31 3.51 22.93
C ALA A 642 16.55 3.35 21.60
N PHE A 643 15.37 2.74 21.65
CA PHE A 643 14.52 2.54 20.49
C PHE A 643 13.81 3.83 20.06
N GLY A 644 13.22 4.56 21.03
CA GLY A 644 12.60 5.86 20.80
C GLY A 644 13.58 6.90 20.25
N GLY A 645 14.80 6.95 20.80
CA GLY A 645 15.85 7.87 20.33
C GLY A 645 16.40 7.56 18.93
N ALA A 646 16.21 6.34 18.43
CA ALA A 646 16.64 5.94 17.09
C ALA A 646 15.56 6.19 16.02
N TYR A 647 14.30 6.43 16.40
CA TYR A 647 13.18 6.54 15.48
C TYR A 647 13.39 7.63 14.42
N ASP A 648 13.78 8.83 14.84
CA ASP A 648 13.93 9.98 13.94
C ASP A 648 15.04 9.77 12.90
N ASN A 649 15.98 8.84 13.13
CA ASN A 649 17.03 8.49 12.19
C ASN A 649 16.70 7.24 11.34
N ALA A 650 15.63 6.52 11.68
CA ALA A 650 15.26 5.28 11.01
C ALA A 650 14.49 5.55 9.70
N GLU A 651 14.91 4.86 8.63
CA GLU A 651 14.20 4.82 7.35
C GLU A 651 13.22 3.64 7.28
N SER A 652 13.52 2.54 7.98
CA SER A 652 12.63 1.39 8.03
C SER A 652 12.60 0.73 9.41
N CYS A 653 11.53 -0.01 9.66
CA CYS A 653 11.40 -0.90 10.79
C CYS A 653 11.13 -2.32 10.28
N LEU A 654 11.86 -3.30 10.81
CA LEU A 654 11.63 -4.72 10.54
C LEU A 654 11.07 -5.37 11.81
N VAL A 655 9.88 -5.94 11.72
CA VAL A 655 9.27 -6.79 12.75
C VAL A 655 9.41 -8.23 12.31
N GLU A 656 10.00 -9.08 13.14
CA GLU A 656 10.25 -10.49 12.83
C GLU A 656 9.74 -11.35 13.97
N VAL A 657 8.99 -12.41 13.68
CA VAL A 657 8.59 -13.43 14.63
C VAL A 657 9.15 -14.77 14.19
N HIS A 658 9.89 -15.43 15.06
CA HIS A 658 10.45 -16.74 14.78
C HIS A 658 10.31 -17.72 15.95
N ARG A 659 10.17 -18.99 15.58
CA ARG A 659 10.21 -20.14 16.48
C ARG A 659 10.76 -21.35 15.74
N ASP A 660 11.87 -21.88 16.26
CA ASP A 660 12.49 -23.11 15.74
C ASP A 660 11.48 -24.26 15.66
N GLY A 661 11.46 -24.94 14.51
CA GLY A 661 10.56 -26.06 14.23
C GLY A 661 9.11 -25.68 13.89
N VAL A 662 8.73 -24.39 13.97
CA VAL A 662 7.40 -23.91 13.59
C VAL A 662 7.48 -22.93 12.41
N GLY A 663 8.41 -21.97 12.46
CA GLY A 663 8.51 -20.99 11.39
C GLY A 663 9.15 -19.65 11.69
N LEU A 664 9.25 -18.83 10.64
CA LEU A 664 9.68 -17.44 10.64
C LEU A 664 8.70 -16.62 9.79
N ALA A 665 8.24 -15.48 10.30
CA ALA A 665 7.48 -14.49 9.54
C ALA A 665 8.04 -13.08 9.83
N SER A 666 8.03 -12.18 8.85
CA SER A 666 8.55 -10.82 9.02
C SER A 666 7.68 -9.77 8.34
N LEU A 667 7.74 -8.52 8.78
CA LEU A 667 7.11 -7.39 8.13
C LEU A 667 8.08 -6.20 8.16
N THR A 668 8.31 -5.60 7.00
CA THR A 668 9.09 -4.37 6.86
C THR A 668 8.15 -3.17 6.70
N PHE A 669 8.43 -2.11 7.44
CA PHE A 669 7.67 -0.86 7.49
C PHE A 669 8.60 0.27 7.08
N GLU A 670 8.45 0.75 5.85
CA GLU A 670 9.24 1.85 5.31
C GLU A 670 8.65 3.20 5.74
N ARG A 671 9.50 4.19 6.00
CA ARG A 671 9.07 5.58 6.23
C ARG A 671 8.52 6.22 4.96
N GLY A 672 8.99 5.78 3.80
CA GLY A 672 8.63 6.35 2.50
C GLY A 672 9.39 7.65 2.20
N PHE A 673 9.20 8.20 1.00
CA PHE A 673 9.79 9.48 0.63
C PHE A 673 8.93 10.65 1.13
N GLN A 674 9.56 11.58 1.86
CA GLN A 674 8.95 12.86 2.25
C GLN A 674 9.75 14.00 1.62
N ALA A 675 9.05 14.93 0.96
CA ALA A 675 9.68 16.05 0.27
C ALA A 675 10.30 17.07 1.25
N LEU A 676 9.73 17.20 2.45
CA LEU A 676 10.25 17.97 3.57
C LEU A 676 10.32 17.03 4.77
N ARG A 677 11.38 17.10 5.58
CA ARG A 677 11.51 16.31 6.81
C ARG A 677 12.30 17.05 7.87
N TRP A 678 11.89 16.93 9.13
CA TRP A 678 12.66 17.43 10.26
C TRP A 678 13.43 16.31 10.95
N GLN A 679 14.69 16.57 11.31
CA GLN A 679 15.50 15.73 12.17
C GLN A 679 15.78 16.49 13.47
N PHE A 680 15.52 15.87 14.62
CA PHE A 680 15.81 16.46 15.93
C PHE A 680 17.09 15.87 16.51
N VAL A 681 18.04 16.73 16.86
CA VAL A 681 19.35 16.35 17.39
C VAL A 681 19.55 17.00 18.74
N LYS A 682 19.97 16.21 19.73
CA LYS A 682 20.46 16.70 21.02
C LYS A 682 21.96 16.39 21.12
N PRO A 683 22.86 17.38 20.91
CA PRO A 683 24.31 17.12 20.89
C PRO A 683 24.86 16.57 22.21
N ASP A 684 24.32 17.03 23.35
CA ASP A 684 24.67 16.56 24.71
C ASP A 684 23.51 16.87 25.68
N ARG A 685 23.53 16.29 26.89
CA ARG A 685 22.52 16.50 27.94
C ARG A 685 22.29 17.97 28.29
N ASP A 686 23.34 18.78 28.27
CA ASP A 686 23.31 20.20 28.68
C ASP A 686 22.92 21.16 27.55
N HIS A 687 22.78 20.67 26.31
CA HIS A 687 22.44 21.49 25.16
C HIS A 687 20.95 21.38 24.81
N ALA A 688 20.38 22.49 24.33
CA ALA A 688 19.02 22.49 23.82
C ALA A 688 18.89 21.57 22.59
N TRP A 689 17.69 21.06 22.37
CA TRP A 689 17.38 20.37 21.12
C TRP A 689 17.57 21.31 19.93
N ALA A 690 18.13 20.79 18.85
CA ALA A 690 18.24 21.48 17.57
C ALA A 690 17.47 20.70 16.50
N ALA A 691 16.69 21.40 15.68
CA ALA A 691 15.95 20.83 14.57
C ALA A 691 16.65 21.16 13.26
N ARG A 692 16.96 20.15 12.46
CA ARG A 692 17.55 20.30 11.13
C ARG A 692 16.50 19.97 10.07
N LEU A 693 16.29 20.88 9.13
CA LEU A 693 15.41 20.63 7.99
C LEU A 693 16.17 19.86 6.91
N HIS A 694 15.56 18.78 6.46
CA HIS A 694 15.91 18.07 5.25
C HIS A 694 14.93 18.46 4.16
N ASP A 695 15.36 19.38 3.31
CA ASP A 695 14.58 19.88 2.19
C ASP A 695 14.96 19.14 0.89
N ARG A 696 14.03 18.35 0.38
CA ARG A 696 14.14 17.55 -0.84
C ARG A 696 13.23 18.10 -1.96
N THR A 697 12.86 19.38 -1.89
CA THR A 697 12.09 20.10 -2.93
C THR A 697 12.95 20.94 -3.88
N ASP A 698 12.50 21.10 -5.14
CA ASP A 698 13.15 21.93 -6.17
C ASP A 698 13.13 23.45 -5.87
N GLY A 699 12.42 23.86 -4.81
CA GLY A 699 12.14 25.25 -4.51
C GLY A 699 13.24 25.91 -3.70
N GLY A 700 14.04 26.77 -4.30
CA GLY A 700 14.95 27.67 -3.57
C GLY A 700 14.26 28.72 -2.68
N ASN A 701 12.94 28.61 -2.45
CA ASN A 701 12.10 29.53 -1.68
C ASN A 701 11.53 28.87 -0.42
N THR A 702 12.25 27.94 0.19
CA THR A 702 11.82 27.28 1.41
C THR A 702 11.78 28.26 2.56
N SER A 703 10.60 28.39 3.16
CA SER A 703 10.38 29.20 4.35
C SER A 703 10.23 28.29 5.56
N VAL A 704 10.92 28.64 6.64
CA VAL A 704 10.82 27.95 7.94
C VAL A 704 10.38 28.97 8.97
N THR A 705 9.32 28.65 9.70
CA THR A 705 8.83 29.46 10.81
C THR A 705 8.69 28.58 12.06
N TYR A 706 9.33 28.98 13.15
CA TYR A 706 9.26 28.31 14.45
C TYR A 706 8.29 29.03 15.39
N PHE A 707 7.34 28.31 15.96
CA PHE A 707 6.36 28.78 16.92
C PHE A 707 6.62 28.12 18.29
N PRO A 708 7.23 28.82 19.26
CA PRO A 708 7.44 28.28 20.59
C PRO A 708 6.12 27.93 21.28
N ALA A 709 6.10 26.86 22.08
CA ALA A 709 4.90 26.46 22.83
C ALA A 709 4.40 27.57 23.78
N GLU A 710 5.30 28.41 24.30
CA GLU A 710 4.94 29.54 25.16
C GLU A 710 4.29 30.71 24.40
N ALA A 711 4.48 30.80 23.08
CA ALA A 711 3.97 31.88 22.24
C ALA A 711 3.46 31.33 20.89
N PRO A 712 2.39 30.52 20.88
CA PRO A 712 2.04 29.65 19.76
C PRO A 712 1.56 30.37 18.49
N LEU A 713 1.33 31.69 18.57
CA LEU A 713 0.94 32.55 17.44
C LEU A 713 2.07 33.48 16.96
N GLN A 714 3.20 33.52 17.67
CA GLN A 714 4.35 34.37 17.33
C GLN A 714 5.39 33.51 16.63
N GLY A 715 5.35 33.52 15.30
CA GLY A 715 6.32 32.83 14.46
C GLY A 715 7.67 33.55 14.45
N ILE A 716 8.74 32.77 14.53
CA ILE A 716 10.12 33.21 14.39
C ILE A 716 10.62 32.64 13.06
N ASP A 717 10.88 33.51 12.09
CA ASP A 717 11.43 33.07 10.81
C ASP A 717 12.87 32.59 11.01
N CYS A 718 13.14 31.38 10.53
CA CYS A 718 14.43 30.72 10.66
C CYS A 718 15.03 30.48 9.27
N PRO A 719 16.37 30.59 9.13
CA PRO A 719 17.02 30.20 7.88
C PRO A 719 16.88 28.69 7.65
N PRO A 720 16.45 28.24 6.45
CA PRO A 720 16.17 26.83 6.16
C PRO A 720 17.43 25.95 6.15
N THR A 721 18.62 26.54 5.99
CA THR A 721 19.90 25.85 5.91
C THR A 721 20.57 25.63 7.26
N GLU A 722 20.11 26.28 8.33
CA GLU A 722 20.70 26.18 9.66
C GLU A 722 19.83 25.36 10.60
N ALA A 723 20.43 24.81 11.65
CA ALA A 723 19.68 24.10 12.68
C ALA A 723 18.93 25.10 13.57
N VAL A 724 17.63 24.89 13.75
CA VAL A 724 16.77 25.71 14.60
C VAL A 724 16.88 25.24 16.05
N ALA A 725 17.39 26.08 16.93
CA ALA A 725 17.44 25.79 18.36
C ALA A 725 16.03 25.85 18.98
N LEU A 726 15.59 24.74 19.57
CA LEU A 726 14.28 24.63 20.22
C LEU A 726 14.34 25.11 21.67
N LYS A 727 13.25 25.72 22.14
CA LYS A 727 13.08 26.02 23.56
C LYS A 727 12.82 24.75 24.37
N ALA A 728 12.95 24.86 25.69
CA ALA A 728 12.79 23.74 26.61
C ALA A 728 11.40 23.07 26.54
N ARG A 729 10.31 23.82 26.29
CA ARG A 729 8.97 23.27 26.06
C ARG A 729 8.72 22.83 24.61
N GLY A 730 9.75 22.77 23.78
CA GLY A 730 9.65 22.47 22.36
C GLY A 730 8.95 23.59 21.58
N GLY A 731 8.12 23.22 20.62
CA GLY A 731 7.32 24.14 19.81
C GLY A 731 6.98 23.57 18.45
N LEU A 732 6.27 24.31 17.61
CA LEU A 732 5.91 23.88 16.26
C LEU A 732 6.86 24.47 15.22
N LEU A 733 7.40 23.62 14.34
CA LEU A 733 8.14 24.01 13.16
C LEU A 733 7.23 23.89 11.95
N ARG A 734 7.04 24.99 11.24
CA ARG A 734 6.31 25.02 9.97
C ARG A 734 7.29 25.28 8.83
N THR A 735 7.23 24.43 7.82
CA THR A 735 8.03 24.54 6.61
C THR A 735 7.12 24.59 5.39
N VAL A 736 7.36 25.53 4.50
CA VAL A 736 6.65 25.64 3.21
C VAL A 736 7.67 25.76 2.09
N SER A 737 7.57 24.88 1.09
CA SER A 737 8.32 24.97 -0.16
C SER A 737 7.46 24.54 -1.35
N GLY A 738 7.13 25.50 -2.23
CA GLY A 738 6.22 25.27 -3.34
C GLY A 738 4.84 24.80 -2.86
N ASP A 739 4.37 23.67 -3.38
CA ASP A 739 3.11 23.03 -2.98
C ASP A 739 3.23 22.13 -1.73
N PHE A 740 4.44 22.00 -1.17
CA PHE A 740 4.70 21.17 0.00
C PHE A 740 4.66 22.00 1.28
N GLU A 741 3.85 21.57 2.24
CA GLU A 741 3.77 22.14 3.59
C GLU A 741 3.93 21.02 4.62
N LEU A 742 4.80 21.24 5.62
CA LEU A 742 5.01 20.34 6.73
C LEU A 742 4.97 21.13 8.05
N SER A 743 4.20 20.62 9.02
CA SER A 743 4.19 21.14 10.39
C SER A 743 4.54 20.00 11.35
N VAL A 744 5.53 20.20 12.22
CA VAL A 744 6.00 19.19 13.18
C VAL A 744 6.17 19.82 14.56
N VAL A 745 5.74 19.13 15.60
CA VAL A 745 6.05 19.51 16.98
C VAL A 745 7.44 19.00 17.34
N GLY A 746 8.31 19.89 17.79
CA GLY A 746 9.64 19.54 18.27
C GLY A 746 9.62 18.91 19.68
N PRO A 747 10.59 18.05 20.01
CA PRO A 747 10.70 17.44 21.32
C PRO A 747 10.97 18.49 22.41
N THR A 748 10.62 18.12 23.64
CA THR A 748 10.85 18.93 24.84
C THR A 748 12.17 18.54 25.52
N ASP A 749 12.61 19.35 26.49
CA ASP A 749 13.54 18.92 27.52
C ASP A 749 12.77 18.53 28.79
N PRO A 750 12.57 17.24 29.08
CA PRO A 750 11.75 16.81 30.22
C PRO A 750 12.25 17.33 31.56
N SER A 751 13.57 17.46 31.74
CA SER A 751 14.14 17.91 33.03
C SER A 751 13.87 19.40 33.24
N ALA A 752 14.05 20.20 32.18
CA ALA A 752 13.72 21.62 32.22
C ALA A 752 12.21 21.84 32.38
N VAL A 753 11.37 21.11 31.63
CA VAL A 753 9.90 21.22 31.72
C VAL A 753 9.40 20.95 33.13
N LEU A 754 9.87 19.87 33.78
CA LEU A 754 9.51 19.55 35.16
C LEU A 754 9.93 20.67 36.14
N SER A 755 11.09 21.30 35.93
CA SER A 755 11.55 22.41 36.78
C SER A 755 10.76 23.71 36.58
N MET A 756 10.23 23.94 35.37
CA MET A 756 9.46 25.14 35.02
C MET A 756 8.00 25.07 35.48
N GLY A 757 7.48 23.89 35.83
CA GLY A 757 6.09 23.69 36.26
C GLY A 757 5.07 23.69 35.11
N GLY A 758 3.80 23.97 35.42
CA GLY A 758 2.70 23.91 34.45
C GLY A 758 2.84 24.91 33.28
N SER A 759 2.45 24.48 32.08
CA SER A 759 2.49 25.30 30.87
C SER A 759 1.42 26.40 30.87
N ARG A 760 1.76 27.58 30.34
CA ARG A 760 0.82 28.71 30.18
C ARG A 760 1.11 29.47 28.89
N PRO A 761 0.68 28.94 27.73
CA PRO A 761 0.90 29.58 26.45
C PRO A 761 0.26 30.98 26.38
N PHE A 762 1.01 31.97 25.92
CA PHE A 762 0.53 33.33 25.71
C PHE A 762 -0.08 33.47 24.31
N VAL A 763 -1.39 33.67 24.25
CA VAL A 763 -2.12 33.93 23.01
C VAL A 763 -2.47 35.42 22.93
N PRO A 764 -1.96 36.16 21.93
CA PRO A 764 -2.21 37.59 21.80
C PRO A 764 -3.68 37.86 21.45
N VAL A 765 -4.23 38.93 22.04
CA VAL A 765 -5.61 39.36 21.75
C VAL A 765 -5.70 39.90 20.32
N VAL A 766 -6.64 39.38 19.54
CA VAL A 766 -6.98 39.85 18.19
C VAL A 766 -8.28 40.66 18.20
N GLU A 767 -8.56 41.36 17.10
CA GLU A 767 -9.83 42.07 16.91
C GLU A 767 -11.02 41.10 16.87
N LYS A 768 -12.16 41.50 17.46
CA LYS A 768 -13.41 40.72 17.40
C LYS A 768 -14.07 40.86 16.02
N SER A 769 -13.48 40.22 15.03
CA SER A 769 -13.95 40.16 13.64
C SER A 769 -13.81 38.73 13.11
N THR A 770 -14.47 38.41 11.99
CA THR A 770 -14.33 37.10 11.34
C THR A 770 -12.86 36.81 11.00
N LEU A 771 -12.12 37.82 10.56
CA LEU A 771 -10.69 37.71 10.26
C LEU A 771 -9.87 37.44 11.53
N GLY A 772 -10.16 38.12 12.64
CA GLY A 772 -9.50 37.88 13.93
C GLY A 772 -9.76 36.46 14.45
N VAL A 773 -11.01 36.01 14.43
CA VAL A 773 -11.38 34.63 14.79
C VAL A 773 -10.67 33.61 13.90
N MET A 774 -10.59 33.87 12.59
CA MET A 774 -9.90 32.98 11.66
C MET A 774 -8.40 32.84 11.96
N LYS A 775 -7.73 33.86 12.54
CA LYS A 775 -6.34 33.72 13.01
C LYS A 775 -6.21 32.65 14.10
N TYR A 776 -7.12 32.61 15.06
CA TYR A 776 -7.13 31.56 16.09
C TYR A 776 -7.49 30.19 15.50
N VAL A 777 -8.45 30.14 14.58
CA VAL A 777 -8.84 28.90 13.89
C VAL A 777 -7.66 28.32 13.11
N GLN A 778 -6.94 29.14 12.33
CA GLN A 778 -5.78 28.71 11.57
C GLN A 778 -4.62 28.27 12.47
N ALA A 779 -4.32 29.02 13.53
CA ALA A 779 -3.28 28.64 14.50
C ALA A 779 -3.63 27.32 15.19
N HIS A 780 -4.88 27.15 15.65
CA HIS A 780 -5.33 25.90 16.25
C HIS A 780 -5.28 24.75 15.24
N HIS A 781 -5.62 24.98 13.97
CA HIS A 781 -5.54 23.95 12.93
C HIS A 781 -4.09 23.50 12.72
N MET A 782 -3.18 24.46 12.52
CA MET A 782 -1.74 24.23 12.34
C MET A 782 -1.15 23.39 13.47
N TRP A 783 -1.45 23.74 14.72
CA TRP A 783 -0.98 22.96 15.87
C TRP A 783 -1.63 21.58 15.95
N ALA A 784 -2.92 21.44 15.63
CA ALA A 784 -3.64 20.17 15.74
C ALA A 784 -3.29 19.18 14.62
N SER A 785 -2.87 19.65 13.45
CA SER A 785 -2.49 18.82 12.31
C SER A 785 -0.99 18.52 12.25
N ALA A 786 -0.19 19.10 13.15
CA ALA A 786 1.26 18.89 13.17
C ALA A 786 1.63 17.45 13.57
N GLU A 787 2.64 16.89 12.90
CA GLU A 787 3.21 15.59 13.25
C GLU A 787 3.85 15.66 14.64
N LEU A 788 3.66 14.59 15.44
CA LEU A 788 4.16 14.52 16.80
C LEU A 788 5.45 13.69 16.87
N PRO A 789 6.44 14.11 17.68
CA PRO A 789 7.63 13.33 17.92
C PRO A 789 7.31 12.19 18.89
N ALA A 790 8.25 11.26 19.06
CA ALA A 790 8.20 10.20 20.08
C ALA A 790 8.38 10.72 21.52
N ASP A 791 7.84 11.88 21.86
CA ASP A 791 7.95 12.54 23.16
C ASP A 791 6.56 12.82 23.75
N VAL A 792 6.25 12.18 24.88
CA VAL A 792 4.97 12.34 25.59
C VAL A 792 4.79 13.75 26.12
N PHE A 793 5.87 14.42 26.53
CA PHE A 793 5.80 15.81 27.01
C PHE A 793 5.46 16.76 25.87
N ALA A 794 5.96 16.53 24.65
CA ALA A 794 5.61 17.33 23.48
C ALA A 794 4.12 17.21 23.12
N ALA A 795 3.54 16.01 23.21
CA ALA A 795 2.10 15.81 23.02
C ALA A 795 1.27 16.54 24.10
N HIS A 796 1.73 16.55 25.35
CA HIS A 796 1.08 17.30 26.42
C HIS A 796 1.17 18.82 26.19
N GLU A 797 2.33 19.36 25.81
CA GLU A 797 2.49 20.78 25.49
C GLU A 797 1.64 21.22 24.28
N GLN A 798 1.49 20.37 23.25
CA GLN A 798 0.58 20.63 22.14
C GLN A 798 -0.87 20.76 22.64
N LEU A 799 -1.32 19.87 23.53
CA LEU A 799 -2.67 19.94 24.11
C LEU A 799 -2.89 21.26 24.87
N GLU A 800 -1.93 21.67 25.70
CA GLU A 800 -1.98 22.94 26.44
C GLU A 800 -2.06 24.16 25.50
N VAL A 801 -1.33 24.12 24.38
CA VAL A 801 -1.42 25.14 23.33
C VAL A 801 -2.80 25.18 22.68
N LEU A 802 -3.34 24.02 22.28
CA LEU A 802 -4.68 23.94 21.67
C LEU A 802 -5.76 24.47 22.61
N GLU A 803 -5.69 24.12 23.89
CA GLU A 803 -6.61 24.64 24.91
C GLU A 803 -6.43 26.14 25.14
N ALA A 804 -5.20 26.66 25.15
CA ALA A 804 -4.96 28.09 25.27
C ALA A 804 -5.57 28.88 24.09
N ILE A 805 -5.43 28.38 22.86
CA ILE A 805 -6.03 29.02 21.67
C ILE A 805 -7.56 28.92 21.71
N ALA A 806 -8.13 27.78 22.10
CA ALA A 806 -9.57 27.62 22.26
C ALA A 806 -10.13 28.58 23.33
N ARG A 807 -9.46 28.72 24.49
CA ARG A 807 -9.81 29.68 25.55
C ARG A 807 -9.71 31.13 25.07
N ALA A 808 -8.71 31.46 24.27
CA ALA A 808 -8.56 32.80 23.68
C ALA A 808 -9.71 33.12 22.73
N ASN A 809 -10.11 32.15 21.90
CA ASN A 809 -11.28 32.26 21.04
C ASN A 809 -12.59 32.44 21.84
N SER A 810 -12.76 31.64 22.91
CA SER A 810 -13.89 31.80 23.84
C SER A 810 -13.93 33.16 24.50
N SER A 811 -12.77 33.67 24.91
CA SER A 811 -12.66 34.97 25.57
C SER A 811 -13.01 36.12 24.62
N LEU A 812 -12.62 35.99 23.34
CA LEU A 812 -12.92 36.97 22.30
C LEU A 812 -14.43 37.05 22.00
N ILE A 813 -15.11 35.90 21.96
CA ILE A 813 -16.52 35.83 21.55
C ILE A 813 -17.46 35.95 22.75
N GLY A 814 -17.26 35.13 23.79
CA GLY A 814 -18.16 34.97 24.94
C GLY A 814 -18.21 36.15 25.92
N GLY A 815 -17.26 37.08 25.81
CA GLY A 815 -17.16 38.28 26.64
C GLY A 815 -16.43 38.07 27.97
N SER A 816 -16.24 39.16 28.72
CA SER A 816 -15.37 39.21 29.91
C SER A 816 -15.81 38.27 31.05
N HIS A 817 -17.12 38.08 31.25
CA HIS A 817 -17.67 37.20 32.27
C HIS A 817 -17.35 35.72 31.97
N TRP A 818 -17.62 35.28 30.73
CA TRP A 818 -17.28 33.93 30.28
C TRP A 818 -15.76 33.68 30.29
N ALA A 819 -14.97 34.69 29.89
CA ALA A 819 -13.51 34.64 29.96
C ALA A 819 -12.97 34.51 31.40
N ALA A 820 -13.66 35.09 32.39
CA ALA A 820 -13.30 34.91 33.80
C ALA A 820 -13.61 33.47 34.27
N LEU A 821 -14.73 32.91 33.84
CA LEU A 821 -15.13 31.54 34.15
C LEU A 821 -14.16 30.50 33.56
N GLU A 822 -13.81 30.59 32.27
CA GLU A 822 -12.86 29.65 31.67
C GLU A 822 -11.48 29.70 32.34
N ARG A 823 -11.07 30.85 32.88
CA ARG A 823 -9.83 30.95 33.67
C ARG A 823 -9.92 30.26 35.04
N LYS A 824 -11.11 30.18 35.64
CA LYS A 824 -11.34 29.41 36.87
C LYS A 824 -11.30 27.91 36.58
N ILE A 825 -12.04 27.47 35.56
CA ILE A 825 -12.10 26.06 35.13
C ILE A 825 -10.71 25.53 34.79
N ALA A 826 -9.91 26.32 34.07
CA ALA A 826 -8.53 25.98 33.72
C ALA A 826 -7.58 25.73 34.92
N ARG A 827 -7.98 26.14 36.13
CA ARG A 827 -7.19 25.99 37.36
C ARG A 827 -7.89 25.08 38.38
N ALA A 828 -9.04 24.51 38.01
CA ALA A 828 -9.83 23.68 38.88
C ALA A 828 -9.28 22.25 38.90
N ASP A 829 -9.21 21.65 40.09
CA ASP A 829 -8.92 20.22 40.22
C ASP A 829 -10.12 19.38 39.73
N GLU A 830 -11.34 19.88 39.96
CA GLU A 830 -12.60 19.26 39.54
C GLU A 830 -13.42 20.25 38.69
N PRO A 831 -13.35 20.18 37.34
CA PRO A 831 -14.10 21.07 36.45
C PRO A 831 -15.63 21.00 36.63
N ALA A 832 -16.16 19.87 37.14
CA ALA A 832 -17.59 19.68 37.38
C ALA A 832 -18.17 20.63 38.43
N ASP A 833 -17.35 21.15 39.36
CA ASP A 833 -17.78 22.10 40.40
C ASP A 833 -18.26 23.44 39.82
N TYR A 834 -17.90 23.74 38.57
CA TYR A 834 -18.23 24.99 37.90
C TYR A 834 -19.44 24.90 36.97
N LEU A 835 -20.14 23.76 36.91
CA LEU A 835 -21.29 23.56 36.01
C LEU A 835 -22.43 24.56 36.25
N GLU A 836 -22.73 24.90 37.51
CA GLU A 836 -23.74 25.90 37.84
C GLU A 836 -23.31 27.30 37.39
N GLU A 837 -22.04 27.66 37.60
CA GLU A 837 -21.51 28.95 37.17
C GLU A 837 -21.49 29.07 35.63
N MET A 838 -21.24 27.97 34.91
CA MET A 838 -21.37 27.90 33.44
C MET A 838 -22.81 28.12 32.97
N ARG A 839 -23.77 27.44 33.60
CA ARG A 839 -25.20 27.61 33.30
C ARG A 839 -25.63 29.07 33.48
N ASP A 840 -25.25 29.68 34.59
CA ASP A 840 -25.68 31.03 34.94
C ASP A 840 -24.99 32.10 34.07
N SER A 841 -23.83 31.78 33.49
CA SER A 841 -23.06 32.67 32.62
C SER A 841 -23.54 32.71 31.16
N LEU A 842 -24.52 31.88 30.76
CA LEU A 842 -24.94 31.74 29.36
C LEU A 842 -25.67 32.98 28.82
N GLY A 843 -26.54 33.60 29.62
CA GLY A 843 -27.23 34.83 29.23
C GLY A 843 -28.31 35.29 30.22
N ILE A 844 -28.73 36.55 30.09
CA ILE A 844 -29.62 37.21 31.06
C ILE A 844 -31.13 37.13 30.70
N SER A 845 -31.48 36.89 29.43
CA SER A 845 -32.88 36.75 29.01
C SER A 845 -33.50 35.47 29.55
N THR A 846 -34.83 35.44 29.64
CA THR A 846 -35.57 34.25 30.08
C THR A 846 -35.31 33.05 29.16
N GLU A 847 -35.28 33.28 27.85
CA GLU A 847 -34.98 32.26 26.83
C GLU A 847 -33.57 31.68 26.99
N HIS A 848 -32.56 32.52 27.24
CA HIS A 848 -31.19 32.05 27.48
C HIS A 848 -31.08 31.21 28.75
N ARG A 849 -31.77 31.60 29.84
CA ARG A 849 -31.79 30.83 31.08
C ARG A 849 -32.50 29.48 30.93
N LEU A 850 -33.56 29.42 30.13
CA LEU A 850 -34.23 28.16 29.78
C LEU A 850 -33.31 27.24 28.98
N LEU A 851 -32.66 27.76 27.92
CA LEU A 851 -31.68 27.00 27.15
C LEU A 851 -30.54 26.45 28.03
N ALA A 852 -29.98 27.29 28.90
CA ALA A 852 -28.92 26.87 29.82
C ALA A 852 -29.38 25.75 30.76
N THR A 853 -30.61 25.84 31.27
CA THR A 853 -31.20 24.82 32.15
C THR A 853 -31.39 23.50 31.40
N GLU A 854 -31.89 23.54 30.17
CA GLU A 854 -32.10 22.34 29.35
C GLU A 854 -30.78 21.70 28.92
N ILE A 855 -29.76 22.49 28.55
CA ILE A 855 -28.41 21.96 28.31
C ILE A 855 -27.89 21.25 29.55
N GLY A 856 -27.94 21.91 30.72
CA GLY A 856 -27.47 21.34 31.99
C GLY A 856 -28.16 20.02 32.37
N ARG A 857 -29.46 19.91 32.11
CA ARG A 857 -30.25 18.68 32.35
C ARG A 857 -29.89 17.53 31.43
N ASN A 858 -29.31 17.79 30.26
CA ASN A 858 -29.01 16.76 29.26
C ASN A 858 -27.52 16.37 29.21
N LEU A 859 -26.63 17.07 29.92
CA LEU A 859 -25.18 16.80 29.88
C LEU A 859 -24.82 15.32 30.15
N TYR A 860 -25.46 14.67 31.14
CA TYR A 860 -25.20 13.26 31.47
C TYR A 860 -25.73 12.27 30.41
N ARG A 861 -26.67 12.71 29.57
CA ARG A 861 -27.23 11.90 28.46
C ARG A 861 -26.38 12.00 27.19
N TRP A 862 -25.51 12.99 27.12
CA TRP A 862 -24.60 13.24 25.99
C TRP A 862 -23.23 12.58 26.25
N SER A 863 -23.24 11.25 26.42
CA SER A 863 -22.05 10.46 26.74
C SER A 863 -21.17 10.15 25.52
N ASP A 864 -21.67 10.39 24.31
CA ASP A 864 -20.96 10.17 23.05
C ASP A 864 -21.22 11.33 22.05
N PRO A 865 -20.39 11.48 20.99
CA PRO A 865 -20.52 12.59 20.05
C PRO A 865 -21.86 12.64 19.29
N LEU A 866 -22.48 11.50 18.99
CA LEU A 866 -23.72 11.45 18.21
C LEU A 866 -24.90 11.94 19.05
N SER A 867 -25.00 11.46 20.29
CA SER A 867 -26.04 11.91 21.24
C SER A 867 -25.90 13.39 21.59
N LEU A 868 -24.67 13.89 21.73
CA LEU A 868 -24.41 15.33 21.92
C LEU A 868 -24.88 16.18 20.73
N ILE A 869 -24.55 15.80 19.49
CA ILE A 869 -24.95 16.59 18.31
C ILE A 869 -26.47 16.64 18.18
N GLN A 870 -27.14 15.49 18.26
CA GLN A 870 -28.59 15.40 18.07
C GLN A 870 -29.33 16.17 19.17
N GLY A 871 -28.98 15.92 20.44
CA GLY A 871 -29.61 16.60 21.56
C GLY A 871 -29.32 18.10 21.60
N PHE A 872 -28.12 18.53 21.24
CA PHE A 872 -27.81 19.96 21.16
C PHE A 872 -28.54 20.66 20.01
N ASP A 873 -28.66 20.03 18.84
CA ASP A 873 -29.38 20.56 17.68
C ASP A 873 -30.85 20.84 18.00
N GLU A 874 -31.53 19.89 18.65
CA GLU A 874 -32.91 20.05 19.11
C GLU A 874 -33.08 21.24 20.07
N LEU A 875 -32.15 21.41 21.01
CA LEU A 875 -32.23 22.48 22.02
C LEU A 875 -31.86 23.86 21.48
N ILE A 876 -30.88 23.95 20.57
CA ILE A 876 -30.36 25.23 20.07
C ILE A 876 -31.16 25.78 18.88
N ALA A 877 -31.96 24.95 18.21
CA ALA A 877 -32.70 25.31 17.00
C ALA A 877 -33.53 26.62 17.10
N PRO A 878 -34.29 26.90 18.18
CA PRO A 878 -35.02 28.16 18.30
C PRO A 878 -34.09 29.38 18.24
N ASN A 879 -32.98 29.34 18.99
CA ASN A 879 -32.01 30.42 19.05
C ASN A 879 -31.25 30.58 17.71
N LEU A 880 -31.02 29.50 16.96
CA LEU A 880 -30.45 29.60 15.61
C LEU A 880 -31.36 30.40 14.67
N VAL A 881 -32.66 30.12 14.68
CA VAL A 881 -33.66 30.80 13.84
C VAL A 881 -33.78 32.28 14.18
N GLU A 882 -33.79 32.62 15.48
CA GLU A 882 -33.81 34.00 15.97
C GLU A 882 -32.58 34.81 15.53
N ASN A 883 -31.42 34.16 15.46
CA ASN A 883 -30.17 34.76 15.02
C ASN A 883 -29.96 34.67 13.49
N GLY A 884 -31.02 34.40 12.73
CA GLY A 884 -31.02 34.42 11.27
C GLY A 884 -30.28 33.25 10.61
N ILE A 885 -30.12 32.13 11.33
CA ILE A 885 -29.59 30.87 10.80
C ILE A 885 -30.78 29.95 10.53
N ARG A 886 -31.30 29.97 9.29
CA ARG A 886 -32.43 29.15 8.83
C ARG A 886 -31.97 28.13 7.79
N ASP A 887 -32.57 26.94 7.80
CA ASP A 887 -32.31 25.87 6.83
C ASP A 887 -30.83 25.44 6.76
N LYS A 888 -30.15 25.43 7.92
CA LYS A 888 -28.75 24.99 8.07
C LYS A 888 -28.67 23.81 9.05
N PRO A 889 -28.96 22.58 8.62
CA PRO A 889 -28.95 21.39 9.50
C PRO A 889 -27.56 21.08 10.08
N SER A 890 -26.50 21.69 9.55
CA SER A 890 -25.14 21.54 10.03
C SER A 890 -24.71 22.61 11.05
N ALA A 891 -25.56 23.58 11.38
CA ALA A 891 -25.22 24.71 12.25
C ALA A 891 -24.89 24.30 13.69
N ALA A 892 -25.67 23.39 14.29
CA ALA A 892 -25.38 22.89 15.63
C ALA A 892 -24.04 22.14 15.69
N ARG A 893 -23.77 21.28 14.70
CA ARG A 893 -22.46 20.61 14.56
C ARG A 893 -21.34 21.62 14.39
N PHE A 894 -21.52 22.66 13.58
CA PHE A 894 -20.54 23.72 13.41
C PHE A 894 -20.25 24.43 14.74
N LEU A 895 -21.29 24.80 15.50
CA LEU A 895 -21.16 25.45 16.80
C LEU A 895 -20.38 24.60 17.81
N LEU A 896 -20.71 23.31 17.94
CA LEU A 896 -20.00 22.38 18.82
C LEU A 896 -18.54 22.19 18.39
N THR A 897 -18.30 22.01 17.09
CA THR A 897 -16.94 21.90 16.51
C THR A 897 -16.13 23.15 16.81
N PHE A 898 -16.70 24.32 16.54
CA PHE A 898 -16.03 25.60 16.74
C PHE A 898 -15.76 25.89 18.21
N ALA A 899 -16.69 25.51 19.09
CA ALA A 899 -16.56 25.69 20.54
C ALA A 899 -15.55 24.72 21.16
N GLY A 900 -15.40 23.50 20.65
CA GLY A 900 -14.48 22.50 21.22
C GLY A 900 -13.10 22.46 20.57
N ARG A 901 -13.06 22.39 19.23
CA ARG A 901 -11.86 22.23 18.40
C ARG A 901 -11.91 23.23 17.24
N PRO A 902 -11.72 24.54 17.49
CA PRO A 902 -11.93 25.59 16.50
C PRO A 902 -11.17 25.36 15.19
N GLY A 903 -9.97 24.76 15.21
CA GLY A 903 -9.21 24.46 13.99
C GLY A 903 -9.89 23.49 13.01
N GLN A 904 -10.86 22.68 13.46
CA GLN A 904 -11.57 21.75 12.58
C GLN A 904 -12.56 22.45 11.63
N VAL A 905 -12.94 23.71 11.89
CA VAL A 905 -13.84 24.42 10.96
C VAL A 905 -13.15 24.89 9.68
N VAL A 906 -11.81 24.75 9.58
CA VAL A 906 -11.06 25.04 8.34
C VAL A 906 -11.53 24.19 7.16
N THR A 907 -11.99 22.95 7.41
CA THR A 907 -12.45 22.02 6.37
C THR A 907 -13.84 22.34 5.81
N TRP A 908 -14.57 23.28 6.43
CA TRP A 908 -15.89 23.69 5.98
C TRP A 908 -15.79 24.68 4.83
N SER A 909 -16.82 24.68 3.95
CA SER A 909 -16.86 25.61 2.82
C SER A 909 -16.83 27.06 3.31
N GLU A 910 -16.02 27.88 2.64
CA GLU A 910 -15.75 29.25 3.06
C GLU A 910 -17.03 30.08 3.22
N GLY A 911 -17.98 29.97 2.28
CA GLY A 911 -19.24 30.69 2.35
C GLY A 911 -20.10 30.33 3.57
N VAL A 912 -20.17 29.05 3.94
CA VAL A 912 -20.93 28.60 5.12
C VAL A 912 -20.20 29.00 6.40
N ARG A 913 -18.88 28.81 6.45
CA ARG A 913 -18.04 29.18 7.60
C ARG A 913 -18.14 30.67 7.91
N SER A 914 -17.93 31.53 6.92
CA SER A 914 -17.95 32.98 7.11
C SER A 914 -19.32 33.49 7.55
N LEU A 915 -20.40 32.93 7.00
CA LEU A 915 -21.78 33.24 7.43
C LEU A 915 -22.01 32.88 8.90
N LEU A 916 -21.68 31.64 9.29
CA LEU A 916 -21.92 31.17 10.66
C LEU A 916 -21.04 31.91 11.68
N LEU A 917 -19.76 32.14 11.36
CA LEU A 917 -18.86 32.93 12.22
C LEU A 917 -19.38 34.36 12.42
N GLY A 918 -19.89 35.01 11.37
CA GLY A 918 -20.50 36.33 11.48
C GLY A 918 -21.67 36.33 12.47
N ARG A 919 -22.60 35.38 12.35
CA ARG A 919 -23.73 35.24 13.27
C ARG A 919 -23.32 34.94 14.71
N ILE A 920 -22.27 34.15 14.91
CA ILE A 920 -21.72 33.84 16.24
C ILE A 920 -21.08 35.06 16.89
N ILE A 921 -20.37 35.88 16.11
CA ILE A 921 -19.73 37.12 16.58
C ILE A 921 -20.79 38.13 17.02
N ASP A 922 -21.85 38.26 16.21
CA ASP A 922 -23.02 39.11 16.48
C ASP A 922 -23.80 38.64 17.72
N SER A 923 -23.90 37.31 17.90
CA SER A 923 -24.67 36.69 18.98
C SER A 923 -23.83 35.70 19.81
N PRO A 924 -23.05 36.21 20.80
CA PRO A 924 -22.20 35.40 21.67
C PRO A 924 -22.90 34.27 22.43
N VAL A 925 -24.23 34.34 22.60
CA VAL A 925 -24.99 33.31 23.30
C VAL A 925 -24.93 31.97 22.59
N LEU A 926 -24.90 31.96 21.26
CA LEU A 926 -24.78 30.73 20.45
C LEU A 926 -23.45 30.01 20.77
N PHE A 927 -22.37 30.77 20.90
CA PHE A 927 -21.07 30.24 21.28
C PHE A 927 -21.06 29.75 22.73
N ARG A 928 -21.56 30.56 23.68
CA ARG A 928 -21.60 30.17 25.10
C ARG A 928 -22.42 28.90 25.34
N ALA A 929 -23.53 28.74 24.65
CA ALA A 929 -24.35 27.52 24.71
C ALA A 929 -23.57 26.28 24.23
N ALA A 930 -22.92 26.38 23.06
CA ALA A 930 -22.11 25.29 22.54
C ALA A 930 -20.89 24.98 23.43
N ARG A 931 -20.23 26.02 23.95
CA ARG A 931 -19.08 25.89 24.85
C ARG A 931 -19.48 25.29 26.20
N PHE A 932 -20.65 25.62 26.73
CA PHE A 932 -21.21 24.98 27.93
C PHE A 932 -21.48 23.49 27.69
N ALA A 933 -22.09 23.14 26.56
CA ALA A 933 -22.33 21.73 26.21
C ALA A 933 -21.01 20.94 26.10
N VAL A 934 -19.98 21.49 25.44
CA VAL A 934 -18.67 20.85 25.29
C VAL A 934 -17.93 20.72 26.63
N LEU A 935 -17.79 21.81 27.39
CA LEU A 935 -17.06 21.77 28.67
C LEU A 935 -17.81 20.92 29.71
N GLY A 936 -19.14 21.02 29.74
CA GLY A 936 -19.96 20.28 30.69
C GLY A 936 -19.96 18.77 30.46
N THR A 937 -20.00 18.34 29.20
CA THR A 937 -19.86 16.90 28.87
C THR A 937 -18.47 16.38 29.15
N ARG A 938 -17.41 17.16 28.87
CA ARG A 938 -16.02 16.78 29.21
C ARG A 938 -15.80 16.67 30.71
N ALA A 939 -16.42 17.54 31.52
CA ALA A 939 -16.33 17.49 32.97
C ALA A 939 -17.01 16.26 33.59
N LEU A 940 -18.03 15.70 32.93
CA LEU A 940 -18.81 14.56 33.45
C LEU A 940 -18.37 13.20 32.87
N ASN A 941 -17.48 13.18 31.87
CA ASN A 941 -17.04 11.96 31.18
C ASN A 941 -15.60 11.60 31.57
N ASN A 942 -15.28 10.29 31.65
CA ASN A 942 -13.94 9.80 32.00
C ASN A 942 -12.87 10.29 31.01
N SER A 943 -11.66 10.55 31.52
CA SER A 943 -10.51 11.10 30.77
C SER A 943 -10.13 10.34 29.49
N GLU A 944 -10.39 9.03 29.40
CA GLU A 944 -10.12 8.22 28.21
C GLU A 944 -11.10 8.45 27.04
N SER A 945 -12.33 8.96 27.28
CA SER A 945 -13.29 9.25 26.20
C SER A 945 -13.08 10.62 25.54
N ILE A 946 -12.39 11.53 26.24
CA ILE A 946 -12.17 12.94 25.85
C ILE A 946 -11.35 13.05 24.56
N GLY A 947 -10.44 12.10 24.29
CA GLY A 947 -9.64 12.08 23.06
C GLY A 947 -10.46 11.91 21.77
N ARG A 948 -11.66 11.32 21.85
CA ARG A 948 -12.48 10.95 20.69
C ARG A 948 -13.71 11.85 20.44
N GLY A 949 -13.98 12.86 21.29
CA GLY A 949 -15.15 13.77 21.20
C GLY A 949 -14.85 15.22 20.79
N PHE A 950 -15.87 16.10 20.82
CA PHE A 950 -15.77 17.54 20.47
C PHE A 950 -14.86 18.33 21.39
#